data_AF-A0AAN6IWZ3-F1
#
_entry.id   AF-A0AAN6IWZ3-F1
#
_cell.length_a   1.000
_cell.length_b   1.000
_cell.length_c   1.000
_cell.angle_alpha   90.00
_cell.angle_beta   90.00
_cell.angle_gamma   90.00
#
_symmetry.space_group_name_H-M   'P 1'
#
loop_
_entity.id
_entity.type
_entity.pdbx_description
1 polymer ?
#
loop_
_entity_poly.entity_id
_entity_poly.type
_entity_poly.pdbx_seq_one_letter_code
_entity_poly.pdbx_strand_id
1 'polypeptide(L)'
;MATVTEAVKESLIGATQPESLSTEARLSFLKHSRRGDDGELYMNEEDFIDAIAPPEEDYHKIKREQYGILFNVADRHKRGRISMSEWAAFDNLLAKPDAEYEIAFRLFDVDGTGLIKSEAFQKIYEQNRGRDSIPFDFNSEWATLYIGGKNKRHEMTYPQFAQMMRGLQGERIRQAFHLFDKDKDGYIEPEEFERIIRDTAGHKLSDHVLENLPTLCNISTGSKISYANVRAFQNVIREMDLLDLIIRNATKKSSDGRIDRTDFLNEAARLTRFSLYTPMEADILFHFAGLDVPSGRLSLDDFAKVLDASWQTSVAKLGAISDTADRVVSKSQQFLHSLLESAHHFGLGSIAGAFGAFMVYPIDLVKTRMQNQRSVLPGERLYENSIDCARKVIRNEGFRGLYSGVLPQLVGVAPEKAIKLTVNDLVRSRFTDKQTHAIPIWAELLAGGSAGACQVVFTNPLEIVKIRLQVQGELLKKSDAAPRRSAMWIVRNLGILGLYKGASACLLRDVPFSAIYFPTYNHLKRDMFGESPQKKLGVIQLLTAGAIAGMPAAYLTTPCDVIKTRLQVEARKGDVTYNGLTDCARKIWKQEGFRAFFKGGPARILRSSPQFGFTLAAYEVLSKLLPFGDDEHDAHHAGATAAGKTEPGVGLREAKAPLPYLRSRNALKILLDLDNSFGRVKVPASLEGSRFFSK
;
A
#
# COMPACT_ATOMS: atom_id res chain seq x y z
N MET A 1 20.43 13.70 -47.76
CA MET A 1 19.91 12.82 -46.69
C MET A 1 21.04 11.90 -46.18
N ALA A 2 22.07 12.46 -45.55
CA ALA A 2 23.28 11.69 -45.18
C ALA A 2 23.81 11.97 -43.76
N THR A 3 23.04 12.68 -42.92
CA THR A 3 23.47 13.12 -41.58
C THR A 3 22.79 12.37 -40.43
N VAL A 4 21.76 11.56 -40.71
CA VAL A 4 21.02 10.80 -39.68
C VAL A 4 21.67 9.43 -39.40
N THR A 5 22.46 8.91 -40.34
CA THR A 5 23.08 7.58 -40.25
C THR A 5 24.27 7.50 -39.29
N GLU A 6 25.02 8.59 -39.10
CA GLU A 6 26.19 8.60 -38.19
C GLU A 6 25.80 8.71 -36.72
N ALA A 7 24.81 9.54 -36.37
CA ALA A 7 24.34 9.67 -34.98
C ALA A 7 23.71 8.37 -34.44
N VAL A 8 23.07 7.57 -35.31
CA VAL A 8 22.57 6.23 -34.97
C VAL A 8 23.71 5.22 -34.89
N LYS A 9 24.76 5.38 -35.71
CA LYS A 9 25.97 4.56 -35.62
C LYS A 9 26.75 4.84 -34.33
N GLU A 10 26.85 6.09 -33.89
CA GLU A 10 27.50 6.48 -32.64
C GLU A 10 26.68 6.10 -31.40
N SER A 11 25.35 6.00 -31.49
CA SER A 11 24.54 5.49 -30.36
C SER A 11 24.54 3.96 -30.27
N LEU A 12 24.75 3.26 -31.40
CA LEU A 12 24.86 1.79 -31.47
C LEU A 12 26.28 1.30 -31.20
N ILE A 13 27.30 2.05 -31.62
CA ILE A 13 28.71 1.83 -31.27
C ILE A 13 28.94 2.58 -29.95
N GLY A 14 28.54 1.94 -28.85
CA GLY A 14 28.67 2.51 -27.50
C GLY A 14 30.00 3.23 -27.32
N ALA A 15 29.91 4.53 -27.00
CA ALA A 15 31.06 5.39 -26.81
C ALA A 15 32.10 4.71 -25.91
N THR A 16 33.35 4.70 -26.35
CA THR A 16 34.52 4.22 -25.59
C THR A 16 34.93 5.18 -24.47
N GLN A 17 34.07 6.12 -24.09
CA GLN A 17 34.32 6.99 -22.93
C GLN A 17 33.93 6.24 -21.64
N PRO A 18 34.71 6.35 -20.56
CA PRO A 18 34.35 5.76 -19.27
C PRO A 18 33.08 6.44 -18.77
N GLU A 19 31.94 5.80 -19.01
CA GLU A 19 30.65 6.29 -18.54
C GLU A 19 30.66 6.37 -17.00
N SER A 20 30.17 7.48 -16.46
CA SER A 20 30.15 7.71 -15.01
C SER A 20 29.23 6.70 -14.33
N LEU A 21 29.82 5.78 -13.56
CA LEU A 21 29.10 4.80 -12.75
C LEU A 21 28.18 5.48 -11.74
N SER A 22 26.90 5.07 -11.70
CA SER A 22 26.01 5.44 -10.61
C SER A 22 26.55 4.91 -9.27
N THR A 23 26.32 5.65 -8.19
CA THR A 23 26.78 5.23 -6.85
C THR A 23 26.22 3.87 -6.47
N GLU A 24 24.97 3.58 -6.87
CA GLU A 24 24.29 2.30 -6.63
C GLU A 24 24.91 1.14 -7.42
N ALA A 25 25.18 1.33 -8.71
CA ALA A 25 25.85 0.32 -9.53
C ALA A 25 27.26 0.03 -9.04
N ARG A 26 27.95 1.05 -8.50
CA ARG A 26 29.27 0.88 -7.89
C ARG A 26 29.20 0.03 -6.62
N LEU A 27 28.22 0.29 -5.76
CA LEU A 27 28.00 -0.50 -4.54
C LEU A 27 27.60 -1.94 -4.88
N SER A 28 26.76 -2.14 -5.89
CA SER A 28 26.35 -3.48 -6.34
C SER A 28 27.54 -4.30 -6.85
N PHE A 29 28.42 -3.70 -7.68
CA PHE A 29 29.64 -4.36 -8.13
C PHE A 29 30.57 -4.74 -6.97
N LEU A 30 30.82 -3.81 -6.05
CA LEU A 30 31.70 -4.06 -4.91
C LEU A 30 31.14 -5.13 -3.97
N LYS A 31 29.81 -5.29 -3.90
CA LYS A 31 29.15 -6.31 -3.09
C LYS A 31 29.31 -7.72 -3.64
N HIS A 32 29.28 -7.89 -4.96
CA HIS A 32 29.28 -9.22 -5.60
C HIS A 32 30.64 -9.59 -6.25
N SER A 33 31.56 -8.64 -6.40
CA SER A 33 32.87 -8.89 -7.01
C SER A 33 33.82 -9.68 -6.11
N ARG A 34 34.69 -10.48 -6.75
CA ARG A 34 35.79 -11.22 -6.13
C ARG A 34 37.12 -10.63 -6.57
N ARG A 35 38.17 -10.89 -5.79
CA ARG A 35 39.52 -10.41 -6.09
C ARG A 35 40.30 -11.46 -6.89
N GLY A 36 40.87 -11.06 -8.01
CA GLY A 36 41.72 -11.91 -8.83
C GLY A 36 43.16 -11.99 -8.40
N ASP A 37 43.88 -12.89 -9.07
CA ASP A 37 45.32 -13.13 -8.88
C ASP A 37 46.15 -11.89 -9.27
N ASP A 38 45.62 -11.04 -10.13
CA ASP A 38 46.14 -9.71 -10.54
C ASP A 38 45.83 -8.60 -9.54
N GLY A 39 45.04 -8.90 -8.50
CA GLY A 39 44.61 -7.96 -7.47
C GLY A 39 43.44 -7.07 -7.87
N GLU A 40 42.94 -7.16 -9.11
CA GLU A 40 41.76 -6.43 -9.60
C GLU A 40 40.46 -7.14 -9.17
N LEU A 41 39.39 -6.36 -9.03
CA LEU A 41 38.06 -6.89 -8.73
C LEU A 41 37.33 -7.23 -10.02
N TYR A 42 36.76 -8.44 -10.08
CA TYR A 42 35.94 -8.90 -11.20
C TYR A 42 34.74 -9.71 -10.71
N MET A 43 33.75 -9.90 -11.58
CA MET A 43 32.62 -10.83 -11.35
C MET A 43 32.70 -11.99 -12.33
N ASN A 44 32.52 -13.22 -11.84
CA ASN A 44 32.28 -14.38 -12.70
C ASN A 44 30.78 -14.51 -13.05
N GLU A 45 30.40 -15.57 -13.77
CA GLU A 45 29.01 -15.78 -14.18
C GLU A 45 28.05 -15.92 -12.98
N GLU A 46 28.45 -16.63 -11.92
CA GLU A 46 27.64 -16.79 -10.71
C GLU A 46 27.46 -15.45 -9.96
N ASP A 47 28.53 -14.71 -9.76
CA ASP A 47 28.53 -13.39 -9.11
C ASP A 47 27.66 -12.39 -9.89
N PHE A 48 27.69 -12.47 -11.22
CA PHE A 48 26.85 -11.67 -12.08
C PHE A 48 25.37 -12.01 -11.92
N ILE A 49 25.02 -13.31 -11.92
CA ILE A 49 23.64 -13.76 -11.65
C ILE A 49 23.18 -13.28 -10.27
N ASP A 50 24.05 -13.31 -9.25
CA ASP A 50 23.75 -12.76 -7.92
C ASP A 50 23.46 -11.26 -7.93
N ALA A 51 24.16 -10.50 -8.78
CA ALA A 51 23.94 -9.06 -8.92
C ALA A 51 22.64 -8.71 -9.67
N ILE A 52 22.27 -9.49 -10.69
CA ILE A 52 21.12 -9.16 -11.57
C ILE A 52 19.83 -9.92 -11.23
N ALA A 53 19.92 -11.02 -10.46
CA ALA A 53 18.81 -11.91 -10.11
C ALA A 53 18.81 -12.17 -8.58
N PRO A 54 18.13 -11.31 -7.80
CA PRO A 54 18.08 -11.41 -6.34
C PRO A 54 17.43 -12.71 -5.85
N PRO A 55 17.92 -13.36 -4.77
CA PRO A 55 17.42 -14.66 -4.32
C PRO A 55 15.97 -14.65 -3.78
N GLU A 56 15.42 -13.46 -3.48
CA GLU A 56 14.09 -13.29 -2.89
C GLU A 56 12.94 -13.29 -3.93
N GLU A 57 13.29 -13.30 -5.21
CA GLU A 57 12.34 -13.25 -6.33
C GLU A 57 11.84 -14.64 -6.75
N ASP A 58 10.70 -14.69 -7.46
CA ASP A 58 10.12 -15.95 -7.97
C ASP A 58 10.83 -16.44 -9.24
N TYR A 59 11.47 -17.61 -9.15
CA TYR A 59 12.17 -18.30 -10.23
C TYR A 59 11.44 -19.57 -10.72
N HIS A 60 10.14 -19.68 -10.48
CA HIS A 60 9.36 -20.87 -10.87
C HIS A 60 9.35 -21.08 -12.39
N LYS A 61 8.94 -20.05 -13.15
CA LYS A 61 8.81 -20.10 -14.62
C LYS A 61 10.13 -19.91 -15.37
N ILE A 62 10.92 -18.93 -14.92
CA ILE A 62 12.24 -18.63 -15.47
C ILE A 62 13.25 -19.01 -14.39
N LYS A 63 14.06 -20.04 -14.66
CA LYS A 63 15.04 -20.49 -13.67
C LYS A 63 16.15 -19.45 -13.55
N ARG A 64 16.63 -19.27 -12.32
CA ARG A 64 17.69 -18.32 -11.98
C ARG A 64 18.94 -18.48 -12.84
N GLU A 65 19.33 -19.73 -13.10
CA GLU A 65 20.48 -20.07 -13.95
C GLU A 65 20.35 -19.52 -15.38
N GLN A 66 19.12 -19.34 -15.90
CA GLN A 66 18.91 -18.84 -17.26
C GLN A 66 19.36 -17.40 -17.46
N TYR A 67 19.49 -16.62 -16.38
CA TYR A 67 20.04 -15.27 -16.42
C TYR A 67 21.53 -15.25 -16.78
N GLY A 68 22.23 -16.38 -16.65
CA GLY A 68 23.63 -16.54 -17.07
C GLY A 68 23.86 -16.22 -18.55
N ILE A 69 22.85 -16.39 -19.41
CA ILE A 69 22.99 -16.03 -20.84
C ILE A 69 23.29 -14.53 -21.04
N LEU A 70 22.84 -13.68 -20.11
CA LEU A 70 23.09 -12.23 -20.15
C LEU A 70 24.53 -11.88 -19.78
N PHE A 71 25.27 -12.80 -19.14
CA PHE A 71 26.70 -12.63 -18.86
C PHE A 71 27.48 -12.40 -20.15
N ASN A 72 27.13 -13.10 -21.23
CA ASN A 72 27.76 -12.94 -22.54
C ASN A 72 27.56 -11.53 -23.16
N VAL A 73 26.51 -10.82 -22.73
CA VAL A 73 26.24 -9.44 -23.16
C VAL A 73 27.06 -8.44 -22.33
N ALA A 74 27.26 -8.74 -21.05
CA ALA A 74 28.08 -7.93 -20.15
C ALA A 74 29.59 -8.10 -20.41
N ASP A 75 30.06 -9.32 -20.68
CA ASP A 75 31.46 -9.64 -21.01
C ASP A 75 31.80 -9.27 -22.46
N ARG A 76 31.99 -7.96 -22.70
CA ARG A 76 32.29 -7.41 -24.04
C ARG A 76 33.58 -7.97 -24.63
N HIS A 77 34.56 -8.32 -23.80
CA HIS A 77 35.85 -8.83 -24.26
C HIS A 77 35.93 -10.37 -24.31
N LYS A 78 34.85 -11.07 -23.94
CA LYS A 78 34.77 -12.55 -23.92
C LYS A 78 35.89 -13.20 -23.09
N ARG A 79 36.23 -12.60 -21.94
CA ARG A 79 37.30 -13.07 -21.04
C ARG A 79 36.82 -14.07 -19.99
N GLY A 80 35.51 -14.30 -19.89
CA GLY A 80 34.89 -15.10 -18.83
C GLY A 80 34.85 -14.38 -17.47
N ARG A 81 35.08 -13.06 -17.44
CA ARG A 81 35.09 -12.21 -16.24
C ARG A 81 34.62 -10.81 -16.60
N ILE A 82 33.80 -10.21 -15.74
CA ILE A 82 33.29 -8.84 -15.92
C ILE A 82 34.09 -7.88 -15.04
N SER A 83 34.74 -6.92 -15.68
CA SER A 83 35.43 -5.79 -15.03
C SER A 83 34.44 -4.70 -14.57
N MET A 84 34.90 -3.80 -13.70
CA MET A 84 34.12 -2.64 -13.26
C MET A 84 33.58 -1.80 -14.44
N SER A 85 34.40 -1.62 -15.49
CA SER A 85 34.02 -0.87 -16.69
C SER A 85 32.96 -1.58 -17.52
N GLU A 86 33.02 -2.91 -17.60
CA GLU A 86 32.01 -3.70 -18.32
C GLU A 86 30.69 -3.75 -17.56
N TRP A 87 30.76 -3.87 -16.23
CA TRP A 87 29.58 -3.73 -15.39
C TRP A 87 28.93 -2.35 -15.53
N ALA A 88 29.72 -1.27 -15.55
CA ALA A 88 29.21 0.08 -15.79
C ALA A 88 28.42 0.17 -17.11
N ALA A 89 29.00 -0.36 -18.19
CA ALA A 89 28.37 -0.36 -19.51
C ALA A 89 27.10 -1.22 -19.54
N PHE A 90 27.07 -2.32 -18.79
CA PHE A 90 25.89 -3.17 -18.68
C PHE A 90 24.78 -2.54 -17.82
N ASP A 91 25.13 -1.88 -16.72
CA ASP A 91 24.19 -1.15 -15.87
C ASP A 91 23.58 0.05 -16.61
N ASN A 92 24.40 0.80 -17.36
CA ASN A 92 23.90 1.88 -18.21
C ASN A 92 23.01 1.37 -19.34
N LEU A 93 23.30 0.18 -19.89
CA LEU A 93 22.41 -0.50 -20.82
C LEU A 93 21.08 -0.84 -20.14
N LEU A 94 21.09 -1.38 -18.92
CA LEU A 94 19.89 -1.62 -18.12
C LEU A 94 19.14 -0.35 -17.74
N ALA A 95 19.77 0.83 -17.77
CA ALA A 95 19.13 2.11 -17.52
C ALA A 95 18.36 2.66 -18.75
N LYS A 96 18.61 2.14 -19.96
CA LYS A 96 17.90 2.57 -21.19
C LYS A 96 16.42 2.15 -21.21
N PRO A 97 15.53 2.97 -21.80
CA PRO A 97 14.09 2.69 -21.83
C PRO A 97 13.70 1.41 -22.58
N ASP A 98 14.51 1.00 -23.55
CA ASP A 98 14.32 -0.16 -24.42
C ASP A 98 15.39 -1.25 -24.20
N ALA A 99 15.99 -1.27 -23.00
CA ALA A 99 17.08 -2.17 -22.62
C ALA A 99 16.81 -3.64 -22.97
N GLU A 100 15.56 -4.12 -22.81
CA GLU A 100 15.20 -5.50 -23.06
C GLU A 100 15.47 -5.97 -24.51
N TYR A 101 15.19 -5.12 -25.50
CA TYR A 101 15.46 -5.43 -26.90
C TYR A 101 16.93 -5.22 -27.24
N GLU A 102 17.57 -4.20 -26.67
CA GLU A 102 18.99 -3.93 -26.94
C GLU A 102 19.89 -5.03 -26.36
N ILE A 103 19.57 -5.55 -25.17
CA ILE A 103 20.25 -6.71 -24.57
C ILE A 103 20.10 -7.93 -25.48
N ALA A 104 18.88 -8.23 -25.93
CA ALA A 104 18.64 -9.33 -26.87
C ALA A 104 19.41 -9.13 -28.18
N PHE A 105 19.44 -7.90 -28.73
CA PHE A 105 20.18 -7.58 -29.94
C PHE A 105 21.69 -7.81 -29.78
N ARG A 106 22.28 -7.32 -28.69
CA ARG A 106 23.71 -7.46 -28.40
C ARG A 106 24.14 -8.92 -28.22
N LEU A 107 23.23 -9.79 -27.79
CA LEU A 107 23.49 -11.24 -27.76
C LEU A 107 23.74 -11.81 -29.16
N PHE A 108 23.06 -11.27 -30.19
CA PHE A 108 23.15 -11.73 -31.58
C PHE A 108 24.16 -10.94 -32.43
N ASP A 109 24.56 -9.74 -32.02
CA ASP A 109 25.62 -8.95 -32.65
C ASP A 109 27.02 -9.44 -32.19
N VAL A 110 27.39 -10.62 -32.67
CA VAL A 110 28.65 -11.31 -32.27
C VAL A 110 29.90 -10.48 -32.55
N ASP A 111 29.86 -9.68 -33.63
CA ASP A 111 30.97 -8.90 -34.14
C ASP A 111 31.01 -7.47 -33.55
N GLY A 112 29.97 -7.05 -32.81
CA GLY A 112 29.85 -5.70 -32.25
C GLY A 112 29.72 -4.60 -33.30
N THR A 113 29.19 -4.94 -34.48
CA THR A 113 29.14 -4.04 -35.66
C THR A 113 27.89 -3.17 -35.69
N GLY A 114 26.92 -3.42 -34.79
CA GLY A 114 25.60 -2.81 -34.84
C GLY A 114 24.68 -3.45 -35.88
N LEU A 115 25.06 -4.61 -36.43
CA LEU A 115 24.32 -5.36 -37.46
C LEU A 115 24.31 -6.86 -37.13
N ILE A 116 23.13 -7.50 -37.24
CA ILE A 116 23.00 -8.94 -37.06
C ILE A 116 23.00 -9.63 -38.42
N LYS A 117 24.00 -10.50 -38.64
CA LYS A 117 24.05 -11.38 -39.81
C LYS A 117 23.06 -12.54 -39.64
N SER A 118 22.30 -12.87 -40.69
CA SER A 118 21.30 -13.95 -40.67
C SER A 118 21.88 -15.30 -40.23
N GLU A 119 23.11 -15.60 -40.65
CA GLU A 119 23.81 -16.84 -40.30
C GLU A 119 24.19 -16.88 -38.81
N ALA A 120 24.66 -15.76 -38.26
CA ALA A 120 24.99 -15.65 -36.84
C ALA A 120 23.74 -15.83 -35.97
N PHE A 121 22.62 -15.21 -36.40
CA PHE A 121 21.33 -15.36 -35.75
C PHE A 121 20.85 -16.83 -35.71
N GLN A 122 20.85 -17.49 -36.88
CA GLN A 122 20.45 -18.91 -36.98
C GLN A 122 21.35 -19.82 -36.16
N LYS A 123 22.67 -19.58 -36.20
CA LYS A 123 23.64 -20.36 -35.42
C LYS A 123 23.39 -20.25 -33.91
N ILE A 124 23.19 -19.04 -33.39
CA ILE A 124 22.92 -18.84 -31.96
C ILE A 124 21.57 -19.44 -31.58
N TYR A 125 20.55 -19.32 -32.44
CA TYR A 125 19.27 -19.97 -32.25
C TYR A 125 19.41 -21.49 -32.15
N GLU A 126 20.05 -22.14 -33.12
CA GLU A 126 20.27 -23.59 -33.11
C GLU A 126 21.13 -24.06 -31.94
N GLN A 127 22.09 -23.23 -31.52
CA GLN A 127 22.89 -23.51 -30.33
C GLN A 127 22.08 -23.44 -29.03
N ASN A 128 21.01 -22.65 -28.95
CA ASN A 128 20.23 -22.52 -27.71
C ASN A 128 18.91 -23.29 -27.74
N ARG A 129 18.50 -23.80 -28.91
CA ARG A 129 17.29 -24.59 -29.08
C ARG A 129 17.38 -25.94 -28.35
N GLY A 130 16.28 -26.35 -27.71
CA GLY A 130 16.12 -27.70 -27.20
C GLY A 130 16.12 -28.76 -28.30
N ARG A 131 16.47 -30.01 -27.94
CA ARG A 131 16.46 -31.15 -28.88
C ARG A 131 15.05 -31.50 -29.33
N ASP A 132 14.08 -31.41 -28.42
CA ASP A 132 12.68 -31.80 -28.64
C ASP A 132 11.77 -30.62 -29.03
N SER A 133 12.34 -29.42 -29.15
CA SER A 133 11.65 -28.19 -29.53
C SER A 133 11.11 -28.26 -30.95
N ILE A 134 10.03 -27.53 -31.21
CA ILE A 134 9.42 -27.46 -32.54
C ILE A 134 10.36 -26.71 -33.49
N PRO A 135 10.70 -27.27 -34.67
CA PRO A 135 11.60 -26.60 -35.60
C PRO A 135 10.95 -25.32 -36.15
N PHE A 136 11.78 -24.30 -36.40
CA PHE A 136 11.40 -23.07 -37.06
C PHE A 136 12.07 -22.99 -38.44
N ASP A 137 11.28 -22.73 -39.48
CA ASP A 137 11.78 -22.53 -40.83
C ASP A 137 12.14 -21.07 -41.08
N PHE A 138 13.44 -20.77 -41.05
CA PHE A 138 13.99 -19.47 -41.42
C PHE A 138 13.91 -19.15 -42.92
N ASN A 139 13.45 -20.08 -43.76
CA ASN A 139 13.20 -19.84 -45.18
C ASN A 139 11.72 -19.63 -45.49
N SER A 140 10.87 -19.51 -44.46
CA SER A 140 9.47 -19.14 -44.65
C SER A 140 9.34 -17.77 -45.30
N GLU A 141 8.24 -17.54 -46.01
CA GLU A 141 7.94 -16.24 -46.64
C GLU A 141 8.08 -15.09 -45.63
N TRP A 142 7.55 -15.27 -44.42
CA TRP A 142 7.66 -14.29 -43.33
C TRP A 142 9.11 -14.02 -42.93
N ALA A 143 9.91 -15.06 -42.71
CA ALA A 143 11.30 -14.91 -42.26
C ALA A 143 12.14 -14.20 -43.34
N THR A 144 11.93 -14.56 -44.61
CA THR A 144 12.68 -13.96 -45.73
C THR A 144 12.48 -12.46 -45.89
N LEU A 145 11.38 -11.89 -45.39
CA LEU A 145 11.16 -10.44 -45.37
C LEU A 145 12.13 -9.70 -44.44
N TYR A 146 12.65 -10.38 -43.42
CA TYR A 146 13.62 -9.82 -42.46
C TYR A 146 15.05 -10.22 -42.80
N ILE A 147 15.30 -11.50 -43.05
CA ILE A 147 16.66 -12.04 -43.19
C ILE A 147 17.12 -12.27 -44.64
N GLY A 148 16.26 -11.97 -45.61
CA GLY A 148 16.48 -12.23 -47.03
C GLY A 148 16.30 -13.71 -47.43
N GLY A 149 16.11 -13.98 -48.72
CA GLY A 149 15.96 -15.33 -49.25
C GLY A 149 17.28 -16.12 -49.31
N LYS A 150 17.22 -17.42 -49.65
CA LYS A 150 18.42 -18.30 -49.75
C LYS A 150 19.52 -17.73 -50.64
N ASN A 151 19.15 -17.00 -51.70
CA ASN A 151 20.09 -16.45 -52.68
C ASN A 151 20.65 -15.07 -52.28
N LYS A 152 20.00 -14.36 -51.36
CA LYS A 152 20.40 -13.01 -50.95
C LYS A 152 19.97 -12.77 -49.50
N ARG A 153 20.89 -13.03 -48.57
CA ARG A 153 20.68 -12.72 -47.14
C ARG A 153 20.92 -11.24 -46.88
N HIS A 154 20.18 -10.69 -45.92
CA HIS A 154 20.29 -9.30 -45.48
C HIS A 154 20.70 -9.25 -44.01
N GLU A 155 21.52 -8.26 -43.66
CA GLU A 155 21.85 -7.97 -42.27
C GLU A 155 20.74 -7.13 -41.65
N MET A 156 20.41 -7.40 -40.39
CA MET A 156 19.35 -6.70 -39.67
C MET A 156 19.95 -5.62 -38.77
N THR A 157 19.38 -4.42 -38.86
CA THR A 157 19.62 -3.34 -37.89
C THR A 157 18.83 -3.58 -36.60
N TYR A 158 19.20 -2.90 -35.51
CA TYR A 158 18.50 -2.99 -34.22
C TYR A 158 16.97 -2.81 -34.32
N PRO A 159 16.43 -1.76 -34.99
CA PRO A 159 14.98 -1.59 -35.12
C PRO A 159 14.30 -2.73 -35.88
N GLN A 160 14.96 -3.26 -36.93
CA GLN A 160 14.43 -4.39 -37.70
C GLN A 160 14.40 -5.66 -36.86
N PHE A 161 15.45 -5.92 -36.09
CA PHE A 161 15.52 -7.04 -35.16
C PHE A 161 14.42 -6.96 -34.09
N ALA A 162 14.26 -5.81 -33.43
CA ALA A 162 13.24 -5.64 -32.40
C ALA A 162 11.82 -5.89 -32.96
N GLN A 163 11.54 -5.38 -34.16
CA GLN A 163 10.26 -5.60 -34.82
C GLN A 163 10.06 -7.07 -35.25
N MET A 164 11.11 -7.74 -35.72
CA MET A 164 11.08 -9.16 -36.03
C MET A 164 10.75 -9.98 -34.78
N MET A 165 11.43 -9.73 -33.66
CA MET A 165 11.22 -10.42 -32.39
C MET A 165 9.76 -10.33 -31.91
N ARG A 166 9.15 -9.15 -32.05
CA ARG A 166 7.73 -8.95 -31.69
C ARG A 166 6.76 -9.78 -32.54
N GLY A 167 7.09 -10.03 -33.82
CA GLY A 167 6.27 -10.83 -34.73
C GLY A 167 6.57 -12.34 -34.69
N LEU A 168 7.77 -12.71 -34.24
CA LEU A 168 8.31 -14.07 -34.34
C LEU A 168 7.47 -15.10 -33.61
N GLN A 169 6.99 -14.79 -32.40
CA GLN A 169 6.19 -15.73 -31.60
C GLN A 169 4.93 -16.18 -32.37
N GLY A 170 4.29 -15.28 -33.11
CA GLY A 170 3.12 -15.62 -33.92
C GLY A 170 3.43 -16.45 -35.14
N GLU A 171 4.57 -16.19 -35.79
CA GLU A 171 5.02 -17.02 -36.90
C GLU A 171 5.41 -18.43 -36.41
N ARG A 172 6.06 -18.55 -35.24
CA ARG A 172 6.36 -19.86 -34.62
C ARG A 172 5.10 -20.68 -34.40
N ILE A 173 4.07 -20.08 -33.79
CA ILE A 173 2.77 -20.75 -33.58
C ILE A 173 2.15 -21.17 -34.91
N ARG A 174 2.20 -20.31 -35.94
CA ARG A 174 1.65 -20.61 -37.27
C ARG A 174 2.38 -21.78 -37.95
N GLN A 175 3.71 -21.79 -37.93
CA GLN A 175 4.50 -22.89 -38.50
C GLN A 175 4.28 -24.19 -37.73
N ALA A 176 4.22 -24.12 -36.40
CA ALA A 176 3.93 -25.26 -35.56
C ALA A 176 2.54 -25.84 -35.86
N PHE A 177 1.52 -24.99 -36.05
CA PHE A 177 0.19 -25.44 -36.46
C PHE A 177 0.23 -26.21 -37.79
N HIS A 178 0.89 -25.65 -38.81
CA HIS A 178 1.04 -26.33 -40.11
C HIS A 178 1.83 -27.65 -40.03
N LEU A 179 2.70 -27.81 -39.04
CA LEU A 179 3.44 -29.06 -38.83
C LEU A 179 2.53 -30.19 -38.30
N PHE A 180 1.57 -29.85 -37.45
CA PHE A 180 0.63 -30.81 -36.86
C PHE A 180 -0.63 -31.04 -37.72
N ASP A 181 -1.06 -30.04 -38.48
CA ASP A 181 -2.15 -30.11 -39.48
C ASP A 181 -1.71 -30.89 -40.74
N LYS A 182 -1.60 -32.22 -40.60
CA LYS A 182 -1.08 -33.13 -41.64
C LYS A 182 -2.01 -33.26 -42.84
N ASP A 183 -3.31 -33.22 -42.62
CA ASP A 183 -4.37 -33.34 -43.63
C ASP A 183 -4.80 -31.99 -44.22
N LYS A 184 -4.31 -30.87 -43.67
CA LYS A 184 -4.61 -29.50 -44.12
C LYS A 184 -6.09 -29.17 -44.03
N ASP A 185 -6.77 -29.74 -43.03
CA ASP A 185 -8.18 -29.49 -42.75
C ASP A 185 -8.38 -28.24 -41.88
N GLY A 186 -7.31 -27.69 -41.32
CA GLY A 186 -7.32 -26.50 -40.47
C GLY A 186 -7.63 -26.81 -39.00
N TYR A 187 -7.49 -28.07 -38.58
CA TYR A 187 -7.70 -28.55 -37.21
C TYR A 187 -6.51 -29.37 -36.71
N ILE A 188 -6.31 -29.35 -35.40
CA ILE A 188 -5.30 -30.16 -34.69
C ILE A 188 -5.92 -30.82 -33.45
N GLU A 189 -5.28 -31.86 -32.95
CA GLU A 189 -5.72 -32.52 -31.72
C GLU A 189 -5.39 -31.66 -30.47
N PRO A 190 -6.16 -31.79 -29.37
CA PRO A 190 -5.94 -31.02 -28.14
C PRO A 190 -4.52 -31.16 -27.56
N GLU A 191 -3.93 -32.35 -27.65
CA GLU A 191 -2.57 -32.63 -27.17
C GLU A 191 -1.50 -31.94 -28.04
N GLU A 192 -1.76 -31.82 -29.35
CA GLU A 192 -0.88 -31.11 -30.28
C GLU A 192 -0.91 -29.61 -30.00
N PHE A 193 -2.10 -29.05 -29.76
CA PHE A 193 -2.25 -27.66 -29.30
C PHE A 193 -1.49 -27.41 -27.98
N GLU A 194 -1.66 -28.29 -26.99
CA GLU A 194 -0.94 -28.20 -25.73
C GLU A 194 0.58 -28.16 -25.96
N ARG A 195 1.10 -29.04 -26.84
CA ARG A 195 2.51 -29.07 -27.21
C ARG A 195 2.99 -27.75 -27.84
N ILE A 196 2.22 -27.19 -28.79
CA ILE A 196 2.54 -25.92 -29.44
C ILE A 196 2.64 -24.79 -28.41
N ILE A 197 1.63 -24.67 -27.55
CA ILE A 197 1.57 -23.57 -26.57
C ILE A 197 2.65 -23.73 -25.50
N ARG A 198 2.89 -24.95 -25.00
CA ARG A 198 3.98 -25.19 -24.05
C ARG A 198 5.34 -24.77 -24.64
N ASP A 199 5.62 -25.10 -25.90
CA ASP A 199 6.91 -24.80 -26.55
C ASP A 199 7.09 -23.32 -26.95
N THR A 200 5.99 -22.60 -27.20
CA THR A 200 6.03 -21.22 -27.74
C THR A 200 5.66 -20.13 -26.73
N ALA A 201 4.88 -20.46 -25.70
CA ALA A 201 4.34 -19.48 -24.75
C ALA A 201 4.31 -19.98 -23.29
N GLY A 202 4.84 -21.16 -22.99
CA GLY A 202 4.72 -21.78 -21.66
C GLY A 202 5.27 -20.94 -20.52
N HIS A 203 6.30 -20.11 -20.78
CA HIS A 203 6.90 -19.22 -19.79
C HIS A 203 6.04 -17.97 -19.45
N LYS A 204 4.99 -17.70 -20.24
CA LYS A 204 4.05 -16.56 -20.04
C LYS A 204 2.74 -16.96 -19.36
N LEU A 205 2.46 -18.25 -19.25
CA LEU A 205 1.17 -18.78 -18.81
C LEU A 205 1.24 -19.34 -17.39
N SER A 206 0.15 -19.24 -16.65
CA SER A 206 0.01 -19.86 -15.32
C SER A 206 -0.01 -21.39 -15.40
N ASP A 207 0.31 -22.07 -14.29
CA ASP A 207 0.19 -23.54 -14.25
C ASP A 207 -1.25 -24.00 -14.46
N HIS A 208 -2.23 -23.24 -13.94
CA HIS A 208 -3.66 -23.48 -14.16
C HIS A 208 -4.01 -23.55 -15.64
N VAL A 209 -3.56 -22.56 -16.43
CA VAL A 209 -3.85 -22.54 -17.86
C VAL A 209 -3.16 -23.71 -18.55
N LEU A 210 -1.88 -23.95 -18.23
CA LEU A 210 -1.08 -25.01 -18.83
C LEU A 210 -1.66 -26.41 -18.61
N GLU A 211 -2.10 -26.73 -17.39
CA GLU A 211 -2.71 -28.02 -17.04
C GLU A 211 -4.07 -28.24 -17.72
N ASN A 212 -4.78 -27.15 -18.04
CA ASN A 212 -6.11 -27.21 -18.62
C ASN A 212 -6.15 -26.89 -20.12
N LEU A 213 -5.02 -26.72 -20.81
CA LEU A 213 -4.97 -26.43 -22.26
C LEU A 213 -5.82 -27.36 -23.13
N PRO A 214 -5.85 -28.69 -22.88
CA PRO A 214 -6.68 -29.60 -23.68
C PRO A 214 -8.18 -29.31 -23.60
N THR A 215 -8.64 -28.70 -22.50
CA THR A 215 -10.07 -28.39 -22.29
C THR A 215 -10.60 -27.31 -23.24
N LEU A 216 -9.72 -26.63 -23.98
CA LEU A 216 -10.10 -25.60 -24.95
C LEU A 216 -11.03 -26.15 -26.05
N CYS A 217 -10.94 -27.44 -26.38
CA CYS A 217 -11.83 -28.07 -27.36
C CYS A 217 -13.32 -28.01 -26.93
N ASN A 218 -13.60 -27.86 -25.64
CA ASN A 218 -14.97 -27.76 -25.10
C ASN A 218 -15.69 -26.46 -25.49
N ILE A 219 -14.96 -25.43 -25.92
CA ILE A 219 -15.54 -24.16 -26.37
C ILE A 219 -16.07 -24.28 -27.81
N SER A 220 -15.43 -25.13 -28.63
CA SER A 220 -15.84 -25.39 -30.01
C SER A 220 -16.86 -26.52 -30.10
N THR A 221 -17.70 -26.50 -31.13
CA THR A 221 -18.71 -27.54 -31.40
C THR A 221 -18.10 -28.90 -31.84
N GLY A 222 -16.78 -29.06 -31.80
CA GLY A 222 -16.05 -30.27 -32.18
C GLY A 222 -14.93 -30.60 -31.20
N SER A 223 -14.49 -31.87 -31.21
CA SER A 223 -13.42 -32.37 -30.32
C SER A 223 -12.02 -31.88 -30.70
N LYS A 224 -11.85 -31.33 -31.91
CA LYS A 224 -10.58 -30.81 -32.42
C LYS A 224 -10.48 -29.30 -32.25
N ILE A 225 -9.24 -28.78 -32.26
CA ILE A 225 -8.95 -27.35 -32.11
C ILE A 225 -8.66 -26.73 -33.48
N SER A 226 -9.45 -25.73 -33.88
CA SER A 226 -9.25 -25.01 -35.15
C SER A 226 -8.12 -24.00 -35.08
N TYR A 227 -7.57 -23.61 -36.23
CA TYR A 227 -6.60 -22.50 -36.32
C TYR A 227 -7.14 -21.19 -35.71
N ALA A 228 -8.45 -20.95 -35.82
CA ALA A 228 -9.09 -19.77 -35.23
C ALA A 228 -8.99 -19.76 -33.69
N ASN A 229 -9.19 -20.92 -33.04
CA ASN A 229 -9.03 -21.06 -31.59
C ASN A 229 -7.59 -20.75 -31.16
N VAL A 230 -6.60 -21.27 -31.90
CA VAL A 230 -5.17 -21.03 -31.62
C VAL A 230 -4.85 -19.54 -31.74
N ARG A 231 -5.38 -18.86 -32.75
CA ARG A 231 -5.18 -17.42 -32.95
C ARG A 231 -5.86 -16.56 -31.89
N ALA A 232 -7.08 -16.92 -31.49
CA ALA A 232 -7.77 -16.22 -30.39
C ALA A 232 -7.02 -16.40 -29.07
N PHE A 233 -6.56 -17.61 -28.76
CA PHE A 233 -5.74 -17.88 -27.58
C PHE A 233 -4.44 -17.06 -27.59
N GLN A 234 -3.77 -16.97 -28.74
CA GLN A 234 -2.58 -16.15 -28.90
C GLN A 234 -2.87 -14.65 -28.65
N ASN A 235 -3.98 -14.12 -29.17
CA ASN A 235 -4.36 -12.73 -28.94
C ASN A 235 -4.64 -12.45 -27.45
N VAL A 236 -5.30 -13.38 -26.74
CA VAL A 236 -5.54 -13.30 -25.29
C VAL A 236 -4.21 -13.18 -24.53
N ILE A 237 -3.21 -14.01 -24.86
CA ILE A 237 -1.88 -13.92 -24.23
C ILE A 237 -1.20 -12.58 -24.53
N ARG A 238 -1.30 -12.11 -25.76
CA ARG A 238 -0.64 -10.87 -26.19
C ARG A 238 -1.23 -9.64 -25.51
N GLU A 239 -2.52 -9.66 -25.21
CA GLU A 239 -3.26 -8.52 -24.66
C GLU A 239 -3.59 -8.71 -23.17
N MET A 240 -2.87 -9.59 -22.47
CA MET A 240 -3.14 -9.98 -21.08
C MET A 240 -3.16 -8.79 -20.10
N ASP A 241 -2.27 -7.81 -20.29
CA ASP A 241 -2.24 -6.59 -19.46
C ASP A 241 -3.49 -5.71 -19.68
N LEU A 242 -3.96 -5.61 -20.92
CA LEU A 242 -5.18 -4.87 -21.25
C LEU A 242 -6.42 -5.61 -20.77
N LEU A 243 -6.43 -6.94 -20.85
CA LEU A 243 -7.48 -7.79 -20.28
C LEU A 243 -7.59 -7.61 -18.77
N ASP A 244 -6.48 -7.61 -18.03
CA ASP A 244 -6.47 -7.34 -16.58
C ASP A 244 -7.08 -5.97 -16.27
N LEU A 245 -6.71 -4.93 -17.02
CA LEU A 245 -7.27 -3.58 -16.84
C LEU A 245 -8.79 -3.55 -17.08
N ILE A 246 -9.27 -4.21 -18.13
CA ILE A 246 -10.70 -4.29 -18.46
C ILE A 246 -11.45 -5.05 -17.36
N ILE A 247 -10.94 -6.21 -16.93
CA ILE A 247 -11.55 -7.04 -15.87
C ILE A 247 -11.63 -6.27 -14.55
N ARG A 248 -10.55 -5.57 -14.15
CA ARG A 248 -10.55 -4.71 -12.95
C ARG A 248 -11.61 -3.62 -13.02
N ASN A 249 -11.69 -2.93 -14.15
CA ASN A 249 -12.67 -1.85 -14.31
C ASN A 249 -14.11 -2.39 -14.33
N ALA A 250 -14.33 -3.54 -14.97
CA ALA A 250 -15.63 -4.19 -15.03
C ALA A 250 -16.07 -4.71 -13.63
N THR A 251 -15.18 -5.41 -12.91
CA THR A 251 -15.44 -5.93 -11.56
C THR A 251 -15.67 -4.80 -10.55
N LYS A 252 -14.91 -3.70 -10.64
CA LYS A 252 -15.11 -2.50 -9.80
C LYS A 252 -16.44 -1.79 -10.06
N LYS A 253 -16.95 -1.86 -11.30
CA LYS A 253 -18.26 -1.31 -11.67
C LYS A 253 -19.42 -2.24 -11.30
N SER A 254 -19.15 -3.54 -11.16
CA SER A 254 -20.15 -4.51 -10.76
C SER A 254 -20.48 -4.40 -9.27
N SER A 255 -21.77 -4.54 -8.93
CA SER A 255 -22.27 -4.38 -7.56
C SER A 255 -21.85 -5.53 -6.62
N ASP A 256 -21.63 -6.71 -7.16
CA ASP A 256 -21.21 -7.93 -6.43
C ASP A 256 -19.73 -8.26 -6.61
N GLY A 257 -18.98 -7.42 -7.34
CA GLY A 257 -17.56 -7.65 -7.65
C GLY A 257 -17.32 -8.82 -8.62
N ARG A 258 -18.38 -9.33 -9.26
CA ARG A 258 -18.31 -10.40 -10.27
C ARG A 258 -18.81 -9.91 -11.61
N ILE A 259 -18.28 -10.45 -12.69
CA ILE A 259 -18.64 -10.07 -14.06
C ILE A 259 -19.00 -11.30 -14.87
N ASP A 260 -19.94 -11.14 -15.80
CA ASP A 260 -20.15 -12.10 -16.89
C ASP A 260 -19.47 -11.64 -18.19
N ARG A 261 -19.61 -12.45 -19.24
CA ARG A 261 -19.07 -12.17 -20.56
C ARG A 261 -19.58 -10.83 -21.13
N THR A 262 -20.84 -10.50 -20.87
CA THR A 262 -21.49 -9.30 -21.40
C THR A 262 -20.94 -8.05 -20.73
N ASP A 263 -20.78 -8.10 -19.40
CA ASP A 263 -20.15 -7.06 -18.60
C ASP A 263 -18.72 -6.77 -19.10
N PHE A 264 -17.95 -7.83 -19.35
CA PHE A 264 -16.59 -7.73 -19.89
C PHE A 264 -16.56 -7.09 -21.28
N LEU A 265 -17.36 -7.58 -22.24
CA LEU A 265 -17.38 -7.05 -23.61
C LEU A 265 -17.86 -5.59 -23.66
N ASN A 266 -18.85 -5.23 -22.83
CA ASN A 266 -19.33 -3.86 -22.72
C ASN A 266 -18.26 -2.92 -22.18
N GLU A 267 -17.49 -3.36 -21.18
CA GLU A 267 -16.40 -2.56 -20.63
C GLU A 267 -15.20 -2.49 -21.57
N ALA A 268 -14.88 -3.58 -22.27
CA ALA A 268 -13.89 -3.59 -23.33
C ALA A 268 -14.23 -2.54 -24.39
N ALA A 269 -15.45 -2.55 -24.93
CA ALA A 269 -15.91 -1.58 -25.93
C ALA A 269 -15.85 -0.11 -25.46
N ARG A 270 -15.92 0.15 -24.15
CA ARG A 270 -15.76 1.49 -23.58
C ARG A 270 -14.30 1.93 -23.47
N LEU A 271 -13.40 1.01 -23.14
CA LEU A 271 -11.99 1.30 -22.90
C LEU A 271 -11.17 1.28 -24.20
N THR A 272 -11.49 0.39 -25.12
CA THR A 272 -10.73 0.20 -26.36
C THR A 272 -11.32 0.99 -27.52
N ARG A 273 -10.50 1.83 -28.17
CA ARG A 273 -10.91 2.56 -29.38
C ARG A 273 -10.71 1.77 -30.69
N PHE A 274 -9.72 0.87 -30.71
CA PHE A 274 -9.31 0.16 -31.93
C PHE A 274 -9.14 -1.35 -31.74
N SER A 275 -8.77 -1.84 -30.54
CA SER A 275 -8.68 -3.27 -30.26
C SER A 275 -10.05 -3.80 -29.86
N LEU A 276 -10.84 -4.27 -30.82
CA LEU A 276 -12.11 -4.95 -30.54
C LEU A 276 -11.82 -6.41 -30.23
N TYR A 277 -12.29 -6.87 -29.07
CA TYR A 277 -12.20 -8.29 -28.69
C TYR A 277 -13.23 -9.11 -29.44
N THR A 278 -12.79 -10.23 -29.99
CA THR A 278 -13.70 -11.19 -30.59
C THR A 278 -14.49 -11.93 -29.50
N PRO A 279 -15.72 -12.38 -29.79
CA PRO A 279 -16.46 -13.22 -28.87
C PRO A 279 -15.64 -14.45 -28.42
N MET A 280 -14.91 -15.07 -29.35
CA MET A 280 -14.08 -16.24 -29.07
C MET A 280 -12.95 -15.95 -28.07
N GLU A 281 -12.29 -14.79 -28.14
CA GLU A 281 -11.28 -14.40 -27.15
C GLU A 281 -11.88 -14.26 -25.74
N ALA A 282 -13.07 -13.67 -25.64
CA ALA A 282 -13.79 -13.59 -24.38
C ALA A 282 -14.21 -14.99 -23.86
N ASP A 283 -14.63 -15.90 -24.74
CA ASP A 283 -14.97 -17.28 -24.37
C ASP A 283 -13.77 -18.02 -23.79
N ILE A 284 -12.61 -17.89 -24.43
CA ILE A 284 -11.37 -18.51 -23.95
C ILE A 284 -11.03 -18.03 -22.54
N LEU A 285 -11.09 -16.72 -22.32
CA LEU A 285 -10.81 -16.12 -21.02
C LEU A 285 -11.76 -16.62 -19.93
N PHE A 286 -13.08 -16.60 -20.19
CA PHE A 286 -14.10 -17.05 -19.24
C PHE A 286 -14.10 -18.56 -19.03
N HIS A 287 -13.75 -19.34 -20.05
CA HIS A 287 -13.60 -20.79 -19.94
C HIS A 287 -12.51 -21.13 -18.94
N PHE A 288 -11.28 -20.63 -19.12
CA PHE A 288 -10.17 -20.94 -18.22
C PHE A 288 -10.37 -20.39 -16.80
N ALA A 289 -10.99 -19.21 -16.66
CA ALA A 289 -11.28 -18.63 -15.35
C ALA A 289 -12.45 -19.34 -14.64
N GLY A 290 -13.38 -19.93 -15.39
CA GLY A 290 -14.59 -20.56 -14.88
C GLY A 290 -14.52 -22.07 -14.64
N LEU A 291 -13.41 -22.74 -14.91
CA LEU A 291 -13.30 -24.22 -14.81
C LEU A 291 -13.71 -24.77 -13.44
N ASP A 292 -13.43 -24.05 -12.36
CA ASP A 292 -13.72 -24.47 -10.98
C ASP A 292 -15.08 -23.94 -10.46
N VAL A 293 -15.75 -23.08 -11.23
CA VAL A 293 -16.87 -22.27 -10.75
C VAL A 293 -18.10 -22.52 -11.62
N PRO A 294 -19.15 -23.19 -11.11
CA PRO A 294 -20.36 -23.46 -11.88
C PRO A 294 -21.21 -22.19 -12.14
N SER A 295 -20.87 -21.05 -11.54
CA SER A 295 -21.56 -19.78 -11.80
C SER A 295 -20.96 -19.06 -13.00
N GLY A 296 -21.79 -18.71 -14.00
CA GLY A 296 -21.37 -17.91 -15.16
C GLY A 296 -20.94 -16.47 -14.88
N ARG A 297 -20.83 -16.06 -13.60
CA ARG A 297 -20.26 -14.78 -13.16
C ARG A 297 -19.01 -15.04 -12.34
N LEU A 298 -17.90 -14.43 -12.74
CA LEU A 298 -16.56 -14.69 -12.21
C LEU A 298 -16.03 -13.47 -11.45
N SER A 299 -15.33 -13.73 -10.35
CA SER A 299 -14.67 -12.70 -9.54
C SER A 299 -13.27 -12.41 -10.06
N LEU A 300 -12.66 -11.32 -9.58
CA LEU A 300 -11.29 -10.96 -9.91
C LEU A 300 -10.27 -12.06 -9.53
N ASP A 301 -10.53 -12.80 -8.45
CA ASP A 301 -9.70 -13.94 -8.01
C ASP A 301 -9.77 -15.13 -8.98
N ASP A 302 -10.90 -15.31 -9.66
CA ASP A 302 -11.05 -16.39 -10.66
C ASP A 302 -10.24 -16.08 -11.92
N PHE A 303 -10.23 -14.81 -12.35
CA PHE A 303 -9.39 -14.36 -13.46
C PHE A 303 -7.90 -14.32 -13.10
N ALA A 304 -7.55 -14.13 -11.81
CA ALA A 304 -6.16 -14.16 -11.35
C ALA A 304 -5.44 -15.46 -11.73
N LYS A 305 -6.14 -16.59 -11.66
CA LYS A 305 -5.61 -17.92 -12.02
C LYS A 305 -5.15 -18.00 -13.48
N VAL A 306 -5.73 -17.16 -14.35
CA VAL A 306 -5.44 -17.12 -15.78
C VAL A 306 -4.41 -16.04 -16.10
N LEU A 307 -4.56 -14.86 -15.47
CA LEU A 307 -3.77 -13.66 -15.78
C LEU A 307 -2.43 -13.60 -15.04
N ASP A 308 -2.27 -14.32 -13.92
CA ASP A 308 -1.03 -14.35 -13.17
C ASP A 308 -0.17 -15.55 -13.56
N ALA A 309 0.91 -15.29 -14.31
CA ALA A 309 1.85 -16.32 -14.73
C ALA A 309 2.57 -17.01 -13.56
N SER A 310 2.62 -16.39 -12.37
CA SER A 310 3.20 -16.98 -11.15
C SER A 310 2.24 -17.91 -10.40
N TRP A 311 0.97 -18.01 -10.82
CA TRP A 311 -0.02 -18.85 -10.15
C TRP A 311 0.30 -20.35 -10.29
N GLN A 312 0.29 -21.07 -9.17
CA GLN A 312 0.66 -22.49 -9.03
C GLN A 312 -0.53 -23.37 -8.60
N THR A 313 -0.73 -24.54 -9.23
CA THR A 313 -1.82 -25.48 -8.89
C THR A 313 -1.48 -26.47 -7.75
N SER A 314 -0.20 -26.69 -7.42
CA SER A 314 0.24 -27.94 -6.77
C SER A 314 1.07 -27.80 -5.48
N VAL A 315 0.49 -27.21 -4.42
CA VAL A 315 0.75 -27.60 -2.99
C VAL A 315 -0.54 -27.47 -2.16
N ALA A 316 -1.65 -28.03 -2.64
CA ALA A 316 -2.93 -27.97 -1.91
C ALA A 316 -3.29 -29.25 -1.11
N LYS A 317 -2.53 -30.35 -1.24
CA LYS A 317 -2.92 -31.63 -0.62
C LYS A 317 -1.92 -32.34 0.29
N LEU A 318 -0.63 -31.99 0.31
CA LEU A 318 0.32 -32.47 1.33
C LEU A 318 0.92 -31.36 2.20
N GLY A 319 0.78 -30.09 1.80
CA GLY A 319 1.17 -28.92 2.58
C GLY A 319 0.21 -28.56 3.71
N ALA A 320 -0.97 -29.20 3.84
CA ALA A 320 -1.99 -28.79 4.81
C ALA A 320 -1.53 -28.78 6.29
N ILE A 321 -0.43 -29.47 6.61
CA ILE A 321 0.15 -29.53 7.97
C ILE A 321 1.40 -28.63 8.10
N SER A 322 2.08 -28.27 7.00
CA SER A 322 3.26 -27.39 7.00
C SER A 322 2.92 -25.94 6.63
N ASP A 323 2.03 -25.73 5.66
CA ASP A 323 1.49 -24.41 5.29
C ASP A 323 0.67 -23.79 6.41
N THR A 324 0.11 -24.57 7.33
CA THR A 324 -0.53 -23.99 8.52
C THR A 324 0.51 -23.38 9.46
N ALA A 325 1.72 -23.96 9.58
CA ALA A 325 2.80 -23.38 10.36
C ALA A 325 3.41 -22.16 9.65
N ASP A 326 3.73 -22.27 8.36
CA ASP A 326 4.38 -21.19 7.62
C ASP A 326 3.42 -20.03 7.29
N ARG A 327 2.12 -20.28 7.07
CA ARG A 327 1.12 -19.20 6.99
C ARG A 327 0.82 -18.59 8.35
N VAL A 328 1.00 -19.30 9.47
CA VAL A 328 0.89 -18.69 10.81
C VAL A 328 2.12 -17.84 11.11
N VAL A 329 3.32 -18.26 10.69
CA VAL A 329 4.55 -17.46 10.85
C VAL A 329 4.56 -16.25 9.91
N SER A 330 4.17 -16.39 8.64
CA SER A 330 4.12 -15.27 7.69
C SER A 330 2.95 -14.31 7.95
N LYS A 331 1.77 -14.83 8.32
CA LYS A 331 0.68 -13.96 8.85
C LYS A 331 1.07 -13.34 10.18
N SER A 332 1.81 -14.03 11.05
CA SER A 332 2.32 -13.42 12.28
C SER A 332 3.37 -12.35 11.99
N GLN A 333 4.24 -12.52 10.99
CA GLN A 333 5.22 -11.50 10.61
C GLN A 333 4.57 -10.30 9.92
N GLN A 334 3.62 -10.52 9.00
CA GLN A 334 2.85 -9.43 8.38
C GLN A 334 1.90 -8.76 9.39
N PHE A 335 1.31 -9.53 10.31
CA PHE A 335 0.53 -8.99 11.42
C PHE A 335 1.41 -8.22 12.39
N LEU A 336 2.59 -8.72 12.74
CA LEU A 336 3.54 -8.00 13.59
C LEU A 336 4.05 -6.74 12.89
N HIS A 337 4.34 -6.77 11.60
CA HIS A 337 4.76 -5.60 10.83
C HIS A 337 3.64 -4.55 10.77
N SER A 338 2.42 -4.94 10.40
CA SER A 338 1.26 -4.04 10.39
C SER A 338 0.85 -3.54 11.78
N LEU A 339 1.00 -4.36 12.82
CA LEU A 339 0.83 -3.94 14.20
C LEU A 339 1.93 -2.97 14.63
N LEU A 340 3.17 -3.17 14.19
CA LEU A 340 4.31 -2.33 14.54
C LEU A 340 4.22 -0.98 13.82
N GLU A 341 3.78 -0.97 12.57
CA GLU A 341 3.43 0.23 11.80
C GLU A 341 2.25 0.98 12.43
N SER A 342 1.17 0.26 12.78
CA SER A 342 0.03 0.85 13.49
C SER A 342 0.43 1.38 14.87
N ALA A 343 1.30 0.68 15.60
CA ALA A 343 1.82 1.11 16.90
C ALA A 343 2.75 2.32 16.76
N HIS A 344 3.54 2.38 15.69
CA HIS A 344 4.39 3.52 15.35
C HIS A 344 3.55 4.77 15.09
N HIS A 345 2.55 4.68 14.20
CA HIS A 345 1.64 5.79 13.89
C HIS A 345 0.83 6.22 15.13
N PHE A 346 0.36 5.26 15.92
CA PHE A 346 -0.31 5.52 17.19
C PHE A 346 0.63 6.21 18.19
N GLY A 347 1.90 5.80 18.27
CA GLY A 347 2.92 6.38 19.12
C GLY A 347 3.24 7.82 18.76
N LEU A 348 3.50 8.09 17.46
CA LEU A 348 3.73 9.44 16.95
C LEU A 348 2.52 10.35 17.19
N GLY A 349 1.31 9.86 16.89
CA GLY A 349 0.06 10.58 17.13
C GLY A 349 -0.17 10.88 18.62
N SER A 350 0.21 9.96 19.51
CA SER A 350 0.11 10.12 20.95
C SER A 350 1.06 11.18 21.49
N ILE A 351 2.32 11.18 21.05
CA ILE A 351 3.34 12.17 21.44
C ILE A 351 2.96 13.55 20.91
N ALA A 352 2.54 13.62 19.64
CA ALA A 352 2.04 14.85 19.03
C ALA A 352 0.83 15.41 19.80
N GLY A 353 -0.13 14.56 20.16
CA GLY A 353 -1.30 14.95 20.94
C GLY A 353 -0.94 15.44 22.36
N ALA A 354 0.03 14.80 23.00
CA ALA A 354 0.57 15.23 24.29
C ALA A 354 1.24 16.61 24.18
N PHE A 355 2.03 16.85 23.14
CA PHE A 355 2.66 18.13 22.87
C PHE A 355 1.62 19.24 22.66
N GLY A 356 0.59 19.00 21.84
CA GLY A 356 -0.50 19.94 21.66
C GLY A 356 -1.24 20.24 22.96
N ALA A 357 -1.53 19.21 23.78
CA ALA A 357 -2.15 19.39 25.08
C ALA A 357 -1.27 20.20 26.05
N PHE A 358 0.06 20.03 26.00
CA PHE A 358 1.01 20.80 26.79
C PHE A 358 1.02 22.28 26.41
N MET A 359 1.05 22.60 25.11
CA MET A 359 1.12 24.00 24.64
C MET A 359 -0.08 24.84 25.09
N VAL A 360 -1.27 24.24 25.13
CA VAL A 360 -2.51 24.96 25.47
C VAL A 360 -2.91 24.77 26.94
N TYR A 361 -2.09 24.06 27.72
CA TYR A 361 -2.35 23.78 29.13
C TYR A 361 -2.55 25.05 30.00
N PRO A 362 -1.82 26.16 29.80
CA PRO A 362 -2.06 27.39 30.56
C PRO A 362 -3.49 27.94 30.41
N ILE A 363 -4.09 27.82 29.23
CA ILE A 363 -5.48 28.23 28.97
C ILE A 363 -6.44 27.33 29.75
N ASP A 364 -6.14 26.04 29.83
CA ASP A 364 -6.94 25.08 30.59
C ASP A 364 -6.90 25.36 32.10
N LEU A 365 -5.73 25.68 32.66
CA LEU A 365 -5.63 26.03 34.08
C LEU A 365 -6.49 27.26 34.41
N VAL A 366 -6.37 28.32 33.60
CA VAL A 366 -7.15 29.56 33.78
C VAL A 366 -8.65 29.27 33.69
N LYS A 367 -9.07 28.45 32.71
CA LYS A 367 -10.45 28.00 32.57
C LYS A 367 -10.94 27.29 33.84
N THR A 368 -10.20 26.29 34.34
CA THR A 368 -10.61 25.50 35.51
C THR A 368 -10.76 26.37 36.76
N ARG A 369 -9.85 27.32 36.99
CA ARG A 369 -9.93 28.25 38.13
C ARG A 369 -11.11 29.21 38.02
N MET A 370 -11.34 29.77 36.83
CA MET A 370 -12.51 30.61 36.55
C MET A 370 -13.84 29.87 36.74
N GLN A 371 -13.91 28.58 36.40
CA GLN A 371 -15.10 27.74 36.61
C GLN A 371 -15.30 27.36 38.08
N ASN A 372 -14.21 27.16 38.82
CA ASN A 372 -14.24 26.86 40.24
C ASN A 372 -14.62 28.07 41.12
N GLN A 373 -14.41 29.31 40.65
CA GLN A 373 -14.73 30.52 41.42
C GLN A 373 -16.22 30.57 41.83
N ARG A 374 -16.47 30.36 43.13
CA ARG A 374 -17.78 30.44 43.79
C ARG A 374 -18.00 31.87 44.26
N SER A 375 -19.17 32.44 43.97
CA SER A 375 -19.49 33.82 44.36
C SER A 375 -20.45 33.77 45.55
N VAL A 376 -19.93 33.78 46.79
CA VAL A 376 -20.79 33.70 47.98
C VAL A 376 -21.01 35.06 48.64
N LEU A 377 -20.11 36.05 48.47
CA LEU A 377 -20.26 37.41 49.02
C LEU A 377 -19.87 38.51 48.00
N PRO A 378 -20.56 39.67 47.98
CA PRO A 378 -20.15 40.83 47.18
C PRO A 378 -18.85 41.43 47.76
N GLY A 379 -17.71 41.19 47.10
CA GLY A 379 -16.39 41.67 47.52
C GLY A 379 -15.26 40.63 47.47
N GLU A 380 -15.57 39.32 47.42
CA GLU A 380 -14.58 38.22 47.39
C GLU A 380 -14.45 37.54 46.01
N ARG A 381 -14.51 38.29 44.90
CA ARG A 381 -14.18 37.72 43.58
C ARG A 381 -12.66 37.60 43.46
N LEU A 382 -12.13 36.37 43.48
CA LEU A 382 -10.69 36.11 43.33
C LEU A 382 -10.12 36.65 42.01
N TYR A 383 -10.88 36.47 40.92
CA TYR A 383 -10.54 36.86 39.57
C TYR A 383 -11.68 37.64 38.92
N GLU A 384 -11.36 38.73 38.25
CA GLU A 384 -12.33 39.52 37.48
C GLU A 384 -12.56 38.91 36.10
N ASN A 385 -11.48 38.54 35.42
CA ASN A 385 -11.45 38.04 34.05
C ASN A 385 -10.37 36.95 33.88
N SER A 386 -10.40 36.20 32.78
CA SER A 386 -9.39 35.17 32.47
C SER A 386 -7.96 35.71 32.43
N ILE A 387 -7.76 36.94 31.94
CA ILE A 387 -6.45 37.61 31.90
C ILE A 387 -5.96 37.97 33.31
N ASP A 388 -6.86 38.45 34.17
CA ASP A 388 -6.57 38.74 35.57
C ASP A 388 -6.20 37.45 36.35
N CYS A 389 -6.92 36.36 36.08
CA CYS A 389 -6.56 35.03 36.59
C CYS A 389 -5.15 34.61 36.15
N ALA A 390 -4.82 34.71 34.86
CA ALA A 390 -3.49 34.36 34.35
C ALA A 390 -2.39 35.21 35.00
N ARG A 391 -2.60 36.52 35.10
CA ARG A 391 -1.64 37.47 35.71
C ARG A 391 -1.40 37.17 37.19
N LYS A 392 -2.47 36.88 37.94
CA LYS A 392 -2.40 36.51 39.36
C LYS A 392 -1.72 35.14 39.56
N VAL A 393 -1.94 34.17 38.67
CA VAL A 393 -1.24 32.87 38.72
C VAL A 393 0.26 33.07 38.53
N ILE A 394 0.68 33.80 37.49
CA ILE A 394 2.10 34.04 37.20
C ILE A 394 2.76 34.81 38.36
N ARG A 395 2.09 35.83 38.90
CA ARG A 395 2.62 36.62 40.02
C ARG A 395 2.76 35.83 41.31
N ASN A 396 1.86 34.89 41.59
CA ASN A 396 1.80 34.20 42.89
C ASN A 396 2.46 32.81 42.89
N GLU A 397 2.42 32.09 41.76
CA GLU A 397 2.89 30.70 41.64
C GLU A 397 4.06 30.54 40.64
N GLY A 398 4.41 31.63 39.94
CA GLY A 398 5.39 31.63 38.87
C GLY A 398 4.90 30.92 37.60
N PHE A 399 5.73 30.93 36.56
CA PHE A 399 5.41 30.29 35.28
C PHE A 399 5.18 28.76 35.40
N ARG A 400 5.85 28.09 36.35
CA ARG A 400 5.63 26.66 36.62
C ARG A 400 4.23 26.37 37.18
N GLY A 401 3.61 27.34 37.88
CA GLY A 401 2.24 27.22 38.38
C GLY A 401 1.21 27.01 37.28
N LEU A 402 1.45 27.57 36.08
CA LEU A 402 0.59 27.39 34.91
C LEU A 402 0.47 25.93 34.44
N TYR A 403 1.43 25.07 34.81
CA TYR A 403 1.52 23.66 34.42
C TYR A 403 1.17 22.68 35.55
N SER A 404 0.64 23.17 36.68
CA SER A 404 0.20 22.29 37.78
C SER A 404 -0.91 21.35 37.31
N GLY A 405 -0.66 20.04 37.35
CA GLY A 405 -1.60 18.99 36.91
C GLY A 405 -1.46 18.54 35.44
N VAL A 406 -0.41 18.97 34.73
CA VAL A 406 -0.21 18.60 33.32
C VAL A 406 0.04 17.11 33.12
N LEU A 407 0.73 16.44 34.05
CA LEU A 407 1.09 15.03 33.93
C LEU A 407 -0.12 14.08 33.78
N PRO A 408 -1.14 14.10 34.66
CA PRO A 408 -2.36 13.32 34.44
C PRO A 408 -3.06 13.61 33.11
N GLN A 409 -3.01 14.85 32.62
CA GLN A 409 -3.57 15.20 31.33
C GLN A 409 -2.81 14.52 30.18
N LEU A 410 -1.47 14.55 30.19
CA LEU A 410 -0.66 13.97 29.11
C LEU A 410 -0.82 12.45 29.04
N VAL A 411 -0.83 11.77 30.19
CA VAL A 411 -1.06 10.31 30.27
C VAL A 411 -2.43 9.93 29.73
N GLY A 412 -3.44 10.79 29.91
CA GLY A 412 -4.81 10.52 29.46
C GLY A 412 -5.08 10.77 27.98
N VAL A 413 -4.25 11.56 27.27
CA VAL A 413 -4.56 11.99 25.89
C VAL A 413 -4.72 10.82 24.93
N ALA A 414 -3.76 9.88 24.91
CA ALA A 414 -3.78 8.78 23.96
C ALA A 414 -4.93 7.78 24.20
N PRO A 415 -5.13 7.25 25.43
CA PRO A 415 -6.27 6.37 25.72
C PRO A 415 -7.63 7.06 25.49
N GLU A 416 -7.74 8.35 25.85
CA GLU A 416 -8.96 9.14 25.62
C GLU A 416 -9.35 9.15 24.14
N LYS A 417 -8.40 9.45 23.25
CA LYS A 417 -8.66 9.54 21.81
C LYS A 417 -8.89 8.18 21.17
N ALA A 418 -8.10 7.16 21.55
CA ALA A 418 -8.24 5.81 21.04
C ALA A 418 -9.65 5.26 21.28
N ILE A 419 -10.10 5.27 22.55
CA ILE A 419 -11.42 4.74 22.94
C ILE A 419 -12.54 5.47 22.21
N LYS A 420 -12.44 6.80 22.13
CA LYS A 420 -13.48 7.63 21.54
C LYS A 420 -13.65 7.37 20.04
N LEU A 421 -12.55 7.22 19.30
CA LEU A 421 -12.60 6.95 17.86
C LEU A 421 -13.06 5.52 17.58
N THR A 422 -12.47 4.52 18.26
CA THR A 422 -12.83 3.10 18.07
C THR A 422 -14.30 2.85 18.33
N VAL A 423 -14.86 3.41 19.40
CA VAL A 423 -16.29 3.23 19.72
C VAL A 423 -17.17 3.99 18.73
N ASN A 424 -16.77 5.19 18.27
CA ASN A 424 -17.54 5.93 17.28
C ASN A 424 -17.63 5.16 15.96
N ASP A 425 -16.51 4.62 15.48
CA ASP A 425 -16.43 3.87 14.23
C ASP A 425 -17.15 2.52 14.33
N LEU A 426 -17.02 1.81 15.46
CA LEU A 426 -17.74 0.56 15.70
C LEU A 426 -19.26 0.79 15.66
N VAL A 427 -19.76 1.85 16.28
CA VAL A 427 -21.20 2.12 16.30
C VAL A 427 -21.66 2.64 14.93
N ARG A 428 -20.91 3.53 14.27
CA ARG A 428 -21.21 3.98 12.91
C ARG A 428 -21.28 2.81 11.93
N SER A 429 -20.28 1.93 11.92
CA SER A 429 -20.23 0.78 10.99
C SER A 429 -21.41 -0.18 11.13
N ARG A 430 -22.02 -0.26 12.32
CA ARG A 430 -23.23 -1.06 12.56
C ARG A 430 -24.50 -0.43 12.00
N PHE A 431 -24.55 0.89 11.87
CA PHE A 431 -25.70 1.66 11.40
C PHE A 431 -25.53 2.25 9.99
N THR A 432 -24.40 2.02 9.32
CA THR A 432 -24.18 2.38 7.93
C THR A 432 -25.00 1.48 7.01
N ASP A 433 -25.86 2.08 6.19
CA ASP A 433 -26.60 1.35 5.17
C ASP A 433 -25.66 0.94 4.01
N LYS A 434 -25.74 -0.33 3.63
CA LYS A 434 -24.84 -0.97 2.65
C LYS A 434 -25.10 -0.52 1.21
N GLN A 435 -26.27 0.05 0.91
CA GLN A 435 -26.62 0.49 -0.45
C GLN A 435 -26.38 1.98 -0.70
N THR A 436 -26.59 2.83 0.31
CA THR A 436 -26.51 4.29 0.17
C THR A 436 -25.27 4.91 0.83
N HIS A 437 -24.51 4.13 1.61
CA HIS A 437 -23.40 4.61 2.45
C HIS A 437 -23.77 5.77 3.38
N ALA A 438 -25.06 6.01 3.60
CA ALA A 438 -25.57 7.07 4.45
C ALA A 438 -25.82 6.54 5.87
N ILE A 439 -25.54 7.39 6.86
CA ILE A 439 -25.86 7.12 8.27
C ILE A 439 -26.93 8.15 8.68
N PRO A 440 -28.06 7.72 9.27
CA PRO A 440 -29.06 8.66 9.73
C PRO A 440 -28.53 9.49 10.91
N ILE A 441 -28.89 10.77 10.98
CA ILE A 441 -28.35 11.74 11.95
C ILE A 441 -28.51 11.25 13.40
N TRP A 442 -29.61 10.58 13.74
CA TRP A 442 -29.81 10.03 15.08
C TRP A 442 -28.80 8.92 15.42
N ALA A 443 -28.39 8.11 14.44
CA ALA A 443 -27.38 7.07 14.63
C ALA A 443 -25.97 7.67 14.71
N GLU A 444 -25.71 8.77 14.01
CA GLU A 444 -24.47 9.53 14.17
C GLU A 444 -24.35 10.15 15.58
N LEU A 445 -25.45 10.74 16.07
CA LEU A 445 -25.56 11.27 17.43
C LEU A 445 -25.36 10.16 18.46
N LEU A 446 -25.96 8.99 18.25
CA LEU A 446 -25.81 7.82 19.12
C LEU A 446 -24.38 7.28 19.12
N ALA A 447 -23.72 7.21 17.95
CA ALA A 447 -22.32 6.82 17.84
C ALA A 447 -21.39 7.81 18.55
N GLY A 448 -21.65 9.12 18.42
CA GLY A 448 -20.89 10.14 19.15
C GLY A 448 -21.12 10.06 20.65
N GLY A 449 -22.37 9.90 21.08
CA GLY A 449 -22.75 9.81 22.49
C GLY A 449 -22.21 8.57 23.20
N SER A 450 -22.29 7.39 22.56
CA SER A 450 -21.75 6.12 23.08
C SER A 450 -20.23 6.16 23.21
N ALA A 451 -19.52 6.75 22.24
CA ALA A 451 -18.09 7.01 22.33
C ALA A 451 -17.72 7.89 23.52
N GLY A 452 -18.46 8.99 23.73
CA GLY A 452 -18.29 9.86 24.89
C GLY A 452 -18.56 9.14 26.23
N ALA A 453 -19.59 8.29 26.29
CA ALA A 453 -19.90 7.54 27.49
C ALA A 453 -18.81 6.52 27.85
N CYS A 454 -18.32 5.77 26.85
CA CYS A 454 -17.25 4.79 27.04
C CYS A 454 -15.94 5.46 27.49
N GLN A 455 -15.59 6.60 26.88
CA GLN A 455 -14.41 7.40 27.24
C GLN A 455 -14.40 7.76 28.74
N VAL A 456 -15.53 8.22 29.27
CA VAL A 456 -15.64 8.71 30.67
C VAL A 456 -15.30 7.63 31.69
N VAL A 457 -15.63 6.37 31.42
CA VAL A 457 -15.33 5.24 32.34
C VAL A 457 -13.83 5.15 32.63
N PHE A 458 -13.00 5.45 31.63
CA PHE A 458 -11.54 5.38 31.70
C PHE A 458 -10.90 6.72 32.08
N THR A 459 -11.44 7.85 31.61
CA THR A 459 -10.80 9.16 31.83
C THR A 459 -11.16 9.79 33.16
N ASN A 460 -12.27 9.40 33.79
CA ASN A 460 -12.74 10.06 35.00
C ASN A 460 -11.73 10.02 36.18
N PRO A 461 -11.03 8.91 36.46
CA PRO A 461 -9.95 8.89 37.46
C PRO A 461 -8.79 9.85 37.16
N LEU A 462 -8.45 10.04 35.88
CA LEU A 462 -7.39 10.97 35.48
C LEU A 462 -7.85 12.43 35.61
N GLU A 463 -9.11 12.70 35.25
CA GLU A 463 -9.70 14.04 35.32
C GLU A 463 -9.85 14.55 36.76
N ILE A 464 -10.30 13.72 37.70
CA ILE A 464 -10.46 14.15 39.10
C ILE A 464 -9.10 14.48 39.74
N VAL A 465 -8.05 13.71 39.42
CA VAL A 465 -6.68 13.97 39.89
C VAL A 465 -6.15 15.27 39.28
N LYS A 466 -6.35 15.47 37.97
CA LYS A 466 -6.00 16.70 37.27
C LYS A 466 -6.67 17.93 37.89
N ILE A 467 -7.99 17.90 38.07
CA ILE A 467 -8.76 19.05 38.60
C ILE A 467 -8.30 19.41 40.03
N ARG A 468 -8.06 18.41 40.88
CA ARG A 468 -7.57 18.64 42.25
C ARG A 468 -6.18 19.26 42.29
N LEU A 469 -5.27 18.84 41.40
CA LEU A 469 -3.93 19.43 41.27
C LEU A 469 -3.97 20.85 40.69
N GLN A 470 -4.88 21.12 39.74
CA GLN A 470 -5.06 22.45 39.15
C GLN A 470 -5.57 23.48 40.18
N VAL A 471 -6.40 23.03 41.12
CA VAL A 471 -7.02 23.86 42.16
C VAL A 471 -6.18 23.97 43.43
N GLN A 472 -5.22 23.05 43.64
CA GLN A 472 -4.34 23.08 44.80
C GLN A 472 -3.52 24.38 44.93
N GLY A 473 -3.14 25.01 43.82
CA GLY A 473 -2.43 26.30 43.82
C GLY A 473 -3.20 27.41 44.56
N GLU A 474 -4.53 27.34 44.57
CA GLU A 474 -5.38 28.30 45.30
C GLU A 474 -5.37 28.09 46.82
N LEU A 475 -5.05 26.87 47.29
CA LEU A 475 -5.09 26.51 48.72
C LEU A 475 -3.83 26.92 49.48
N LEU A 476 -2.69 26.99 48.79
CA LEU A 476 -1.37 27.30 49.37
C LEU A 476 -1.27 28.75 49.90
N LYS A 477 -2.22 29.63 49.56
CA LYS A 477 -2.18 31.05 49.95
C LYS A 477 -2.99 31.38 51.21
N LYS A 478 -3.90 30.51 51.67
CA LYS A 478 -4.69 30.72 52.91
C LYS A 478 -4.23 29.84 54.08
N SER A 479 -3.27 28.95 53.88
CA SER A 479 -2.78 28.05 54.91
C SER A 479 -1.30 27.76 54.67
N ASP A 480 -0.41 28.39 55.45
CA ASP A 480 1.06 28.26 55.39
C ASP A 480 1.60 26.84 55.69
N ALA A 481 0.74 25.84 55.83
CA ALA A 481 1.08 24.49 56.27
C ALA A 481 0.45 23.35 55.44
N ALA A 482 0.00 23.61 54.20
CA ALA A 482 -0.53 22.53 53.35
C ALA A 482 0.59 21.91 52.47
N PRO A 483 1.03 20.65 52.71
CA PRO A 483 2.03 20.02 51.86
C PRO A 483 1.53 19.89 50.41
N ARG A 484 2.42 20.09 49.43
CA ARG A 484 2.14 19.81 48.01
C ARG A 484 1.63 18.37 47.90
N ARG A 485 0.40 18.20 47.40
CA ARG A 485 -0.26 16.89 47.37
C ARG A 485 0.14 16.26 46.04
N SER A 486 0.84 15.14 46.12
CA SER A 486 1.18 14.36 44.92
C SER A 486 -0.08 13.72 44.34
N ALA A 487 -0.09 13.47 43.02
CA ALA A 487 -1.13 12.68 42.36
C ALA A 487 -1.36 11.34 43.08
N MET A 488 -0.27 10.68 43.51
CA MET A 488 -0.34 9.39 44.22
C MET A 488 -1.03 9.52 45.59
N TRP A 489 -0.84 10.65 46.28
CA TRP A 489 -1.52 10.93 47.54
C TRP A 489 -3.02 11.11 47.32
N ILE A 490 -3.41 11.83 46.26
CA ILE A 490 -4.83 12.04 45.91
C ILE A 490 -5.52 10.71 45.60
N VAL A 491 -4.86 9.84 44.82
CA VAL A 491 -5.37 8.50 44.49
C VAL A 491 -5.57 7.65 45.75
N ARG A 492 -4.56 7.61 46.63
CA ARG A 492 -4.64 6.85 47.89
C ARG A 492 -5.72 7.37 48.84
N ASN A 493 -5.89 8.68 48.96
CA ASN A 493 -6.89 9.27 49.85
C ASN A 493 -8.33 9.16 49.34
N LEU A 494 -8.54 9.18 48.02
CA LEU A 494 -9.87 9.05 47.44
C LEU A 494 -10.35 7.59 47.42
N GLY A 495 -9.43 6.65 47.25
CA GLY A 495 -9.77 5.26 46.92
C GLY A 495 -10.49 5.14 45.57
N ILE A 496 -10.81 3.90 45.17
CA ILE A 496 -11.40 3.60 43.85
C ILE A 496 -12.78 4.27 43.71
N LEU A 497 -13.64 4.18 44.73
CA LEU A 497 -14.97 4.80 44.70
C LEU A 497 -14.91 6.33 44.68
N GLY A 498 -13.94 6.94 45.37
CA GLY A 498 -13.75 8.39 45.35
C GLY A 498 -13.23 8.91 44.02
N LEU A 499 -12.45 8.11 43.27
CA LEU A 499 -12.02 8.45 41.92
C LEU A 499 -13.18 8.53 40.92
N TYR A 500 -14.29 7.81 41.15
CA TYR A 500 -15.50 7.90 40.35
C TYR A 500 -16.49 8.99 40.79
N LYS A 501 -16.13 9.77 41.83
CA LYS A 501 -16.95 10.89 42.28
C LYS A 501 -17.05 11.96 41.19
N GLY A 502 -18.28 12.27 40.78
CA GLY A 502 -18.57 13.22 39.70
C GLY A 502 -18.63 12.60 38.30
N ALA A 503 -18.53 11.27 38.15
CA ALA A 503 -18.66 10.58 36.87
C ALA A 503 -19.98 10.92 36.13
N SER A 504 -21.10 11.09 36.85
CA SER A 504 -22.37 11.52 36.27
C SER A 504 -22.31 12.92 35.65
N ALA A 505 -21.52 13.84 36.23
CA ALA A 505 -21.29 15.16 35.65
C ALA A 505 -20.34 15.11 34.43
N CYS A 506 -19.40 14.16 34.41
CA CYS A 506 -18.56 13.88 33.25
C CYS A 506 -19.39 13.33 32.09
N LEU A 507 -20.25 12.34 32.34
CA LEU A 507 -21.17 11.80 31.34
C LEU A 507 -22.08 12.90 30.76
N LEU A 508 -22.65 13.75 31.62
CA LEU A 508 -23.51 14.86 31.19
C LEU A 508 -22.77 15.85 30.27
N ARG A 509 -21.45 16.00 30.38
CA ARG A 509 -20.65 16.86 29.50
C ARG A 509 -20.19 16.15 28.24
N ASP A 510 -19.63 14.95 28.38
CA ASP A 510 -18.88 14.28 27.31
C ASP A 510 -19.77 13.57 26.31
N VAL A 511 -20.93 13.06 26.74
CA VAL A 511 -21.92 12.46 25.84
C VAL A 511 -22.48 13.51 24.89
N PRO A 512 -23.04 14.66 25.34
CA PRO A 512 -23.54 15.68 24.41
C PRO A 512 -22.42 16.33 23.59
N PHE A 513 -21.22 16.53 24.17
CA PHE A 513 -20.10 17.11 23.44
C PHE A 513 -19.74 16.23 22.24
N SER A 514 -19.64 14.92 22.45
CA SER A 514 -19.24 13.96 21.42
C SER A 514 -20.36 13.71 20.41
N ALA A 515 -21.62 13.67 20.87
CA ALA A 515 -22.79 13.59 20.01
C ALA A 515 -22.86 14.79 19.05
N ILE A 516 -22.51 16.00 19.47
CA ILE A 516 -22.50 17.17 18.58
C ILE A 516 -21.24 17.19 17.71
N TYR A 517 -20.07 16.94 18.30
CA TYR A 517 -18.78 17.10 17.64
C TYR A 517 -18.61 16.19 16.41
N PHE A 518 -18.88 14.88 16.53
CA PHE A 518 -18.60 13.93 15.46
C PHE A 518 -19.47 14.13 14.20
N PRO A 519 -20.81 14.27 14.31
CA PRO A 519 -21.65 14.59 13.16
C PRO A 519 -21.26 15.92 12.52
N THR A 520 -21.07 16.99 13.31
CA THR A 520 -20.68 18.30 12.77
C THR A 520 -19.33 18.22 12.05
N TYR A 521 -18.36 17.49 12.60
CA TYR A 521 -17.06 17.28 11.97
C TYR A 521 -17.19 16.54 10.63
N ASN A 522 -17.92 15.43 10.60
CA ASN A 522 -18.07 14.61 9.39
C ASN A 522 -18.86 15.34 8.29
N HIS A 523 -19.91 16.06 8.66
CA HIS A 523 -20.66 16.89 7.72
C HIS A 523 -19.83 18.08 7.21
N LEU A 524 -19.01 18.72 8.03
CA LEU A 524 -18.10 19.77 7.55
C LEU A 524 -17.07 19.22 6.55
N LYS A 525 -16.50 18.05 6.81
CA LYS A 525 -15.57 17.42 5.87
C LYS A 525 -16.25 17.07 4.53
N ARG A 526 -17.42 16.45 4.59
CA ARG A 526 -18.16 16.00 3.39
C ARG A 526 -18.81 17.16 2.64
N ASP A 527 -19.61 17.96 3.31
CA ASP A 527 -20.52 18.94 2.69
C ASP A 527 -19.83 20.28 2.41
N MET A 528 -18.84 20.70 3.22
CA MET A 528 -18.17 22.00 3.07
C MET A 528 -16.80 21.90 2.37
N PHE A 529 -16.03 20.85 2.64
CA PHE A 529 -14.69 20.67 2.05
C PHE A 529 -14.64 19.63 0.92
N GLY A 530 -15.73 18.88 0.70
CA GLY A 530 -15.89 17.94 -0.41
C GLY A 530 -15.07 16.66 -0.27
N GLU A 531 -14.98 16.09 0.94
CA GLU A 531 -14.36 14.77 1.15
C GLU A 531 -15.07 13.71 0.32
N SER A 532 -14.35 13.08 -0.61
CA SER A 532 -14.85 11.96 -1.42
C SER A 532 -13.79 10.85 -1.51
N PRO A 533 -14.16 9.63 -1.92
CA PRO A 533 -13.19 8.55 -2.13
C PRO A 533 -12.07 8.92 -3.12
N GLN A 534 -12.30 9.90 -4.01
CA GLN A 534 -11.30 10.41 -4.95
C GLN A 534 -10.52 11.65 -4.44
N LYS A 535 -11.01 12.33 -3.39
CA LYS A 535 -10.41 13.56 -2.85
C LYS A 535 -10.28 13.50 -1.33
N LYS A 536 -9.08 13.17 -0.85
CA LYS A 536 -8.70 13.31 0.56
C LYS A 536 -8.46 14.79 0.89
N LEU A 537 -8.91 15.25 2.06
CA LEU A 537 -8.75 16.65 2.47
C LEU A 537 -7.30 16.97 2.84
N GLY A 538 -6.91 18.20 2.53
CA GLY A 538 -5.68 18.77 3.05
C GLY A 538 -5.76 19.01 4.56
N VAL A 539 -4.60 19.02 5.19
CA VAL A 539 -4.43 19.17 6.64
C VAL A 539 -5.09 20.45 7.19
N ILE A 540 -4.94 21.58 6.51
CA ILE A 540 -5.56 22.87 6.89
C ILE A 540 -7.10 22.78 6.86
N GLN A 541 -7.66 22.01 5.92
CA GLN A 541 -9.11 21.82 5.79
C GLN A 541 -9.63 20.94 6.94
N LEU A 542 -8.93 19.86 7.28
CA LEU A 542 -9.26 19.00 8.44
C LEU A 542 -9.19 19.78 9.76
N LEU A 543 -8.17 20.63 9.93
CA LEU A 543 -8.04 21.51 11.10
C LEU A 543 -9.18 22.51 11.18
N THR A 544 -9.52 23.15 10.06
CA THR A 544 -10.60 24.13 10.00
C THR A 544 -11.95 23.48 10.29
N ALA A 545 -12.20 22.28 9.74
CA ALA A 545 -13.37 21.47 10.05
C ALA A 545 -13.46 21.12 11.54
N GLY A 546 -12.34 20.69 12.15
CA GLY A 546 -12.28 20.33 13.57
C GLY A 546 -12.50 21.53 14.49
N ALA A 547 -11.90 22.68 14.16
CA ALA A 547 -12.09 23.94 14.88
C ALA A 547 -13.55 24.39 14.85
N ILE A 548 -14.17 24.43 13.67
CA ILE A 548 -15.56 24.85 13.49
C ILE A 548 -16.52 23.87 14.17
N ALA A 549 -16.29 22.55 14.06
CA ALA A 549 -17.09 21.53 14.74
C ALA A 549 -17.00 21.63 16.27
N GLY A 550 -15.83 22.00 16.79
CA GLY A 550 -15.57 22.13 18.23
C GLY A 550 -16.29 23.30 18.90
N MET A 551 -16.56 24.39 18.19
CA MET A 551 -17.17 25.61 18.75
C MET A 551 -18.59 25.39 19.31
N PRO A 552 -19.58 24.88 18.55
CA PRO A 552 -20.93 24.65 19.06
C PRO A 552 -20.95 23.56 20.13
N ALA A 553 -20.18 22.48 19.94
CA ALA A 553 -20.06 21.40 20.93
C ALA A 553 -19.51 21.92 22.27
N ALA A 554 -18.47 22.75 22.24
CA ALA A 554 -17.88 23.33 23.44
C ALA A 554 -18.82 24.33 24.12
N TYR A 555 -19.46 25.21 23.36
CA TYR A 555 -20.33 26.24 23.92
C TYR A 555 -21.57 25.63 24.59
N LEU A 556 -22.30 24.76 23.88
CA LEU A 556 -23.54 24.15 24.37
C LEU A 556 -23.34 23.26 25.60
N THR A 557 -22.16 22.65 25.74
CA THR A 557 -21.83 21.81 26.89
C THR A 557 -21.11 22.56 28.02
N THR A 558 -20.95 23.88 27.94
CA THR A 558 -20.28 24.68 28.99
C THR A 558 -21.02 24.64 30.34
N PRO A 559 -22.37 24.71 30.40
CA PRO A 559 -23.10 24.55 31.66
C PRO A 559 -22.78 23.24 32.38
N CYS A 560 -22.69 22.14 31.64
CA CYS A 560 -22.37 20.82 32.18
C CYS A 560 -20.94 20.75 32.72
N ASP A 561 -20.01 21.40 32.03
CA ASP A 561 -18.60 21.49 32.42
C ASP A 561 -18.42 22.32 33.71
N VAL A 562 -19.17 23.42 33.90
CA VAL A 562 -19.15 24.19 35.15
C VAL A 562 -19.66 23.36 36.34
N ILE A 563 -20.77 22.64 36.16
CA ILE A 563 -21.34 21.77 37.22
C ILE A 563 -20.33 20.68 37.59
N LYS A 564 -19.71 20.04 36.58
CA LYS A 564 -18.66 19.03 36.77
C LYS A 564 -17.49 19.57 37.58
N THR A 565 -16.90 20.68 37.14
CA THR A 565 -15.72 21.28 37.80
C THR A 565 -16.02 21.55 39.27
N ARG A 566 -17.19 22.13 39.59
CA ARG A 566 -17.57 22.44 40.98
C ARG A 566 -17.84 21.21 41.85
N LEU A 567 -18.35 20.13 41.26
CA LEU A 567 -18.64 18.88 41.96
C LEU A 567 -17.37 18.05 42.25
N GLN A 568 -16.36 18.13 41.37
CA GLN A 568 -15.11 17.39 41.49
C GLN A 568 -14.05 18.10 42.36
N VAL A 569 -14.20 19.40 42.57
CA VAL A 569 -13.39 20.17 43.52
C VAL A 569 -13.78 19.81 44.96
N GLU A 570 -12.78 19.60 45.82
CA GLU A 570 -12.97 19.43 47.25
C GLU A 570 -13.53 20.73 47.87
N ALA A 571 -14.70 20.65 48.51
CA ALA A 571 -15.32 21.82 49.15
C ALA A 571 -14.47 22.28 50.35
N ARG A 572 -14.21 23.59 50.44
CA ARG A 572 -13.48 24.19 51.58
C ARG A 572 -14.35 24.17 52.83
N LYS A 573 -13.73 24.27 54.02
CA LYS A 573 -14.47 24.57 55.26
C LYS A 573 -15.15 25.94 55.11
N GLY A 574 -16.48 25.98 55.06
CA GLY A 574 -17.28 27.19 54.83
C GLY A 574 -17.83 27.35 53.41
N ASP A 575 -17.40 26.52 52.45
CA ASP A 575 -17.98 26.51 51.10
C ASP A 575 -19.28 25.69 51.04
N VAL A 576 -20.15 26.04 50.10
CA VAL A 576 -21.36 25.27 49.79
C VAL A 576 -20.98 23.87 49.32
N THR A 577 -21.41 22.85 50.06
CA THR A 577 -21.29 21.44 49.66
C THR A 577 -22.42 21.07 48.70
N TYR A 578 -22.13 20.16 47.77
CA TYR A 578 -23.09 19.71 46.76
C TYR A 578 -23.39 18.23 46.93
N ASN A 579 -24.66 17.88 47.12
CA ASN A 579 -25.14 16.51 47.25
C ASN A 579 -25.70 16.03 45.91
N GLY A 580 -24.82 15.96 44.91
CA GLY A 580 -25.15 15.48 43.56
C GLY A 580 -25.38 16.58 42.53
N LEU A 581 -25.70 16.14 41.31
CA LEU A 581 -25.76 16.97 40.11
C LEU A 581 -26.89 18.01 40.16
N THR A 582 -28.09 17.57 40.55
CA THR A 582 -29.30 18.40 40.61
C THR A 582 -29.23 19.46 41.71
N ASP A 583 -28.67 19.09 42.87
CA ASP A 583 -28.41 20.02 43.98
C ASP A 583 -27.37 21.09 43.58
N CYS A 584 -26.30 20.68 42.89
CA CYS A 584 -25.30 21.60 42.35
C CYS A 584 -25.93 22.61 41.37
N ALA A 585 -26.67 22.13 40.36
CA ALA A 585 -27.34 22.99 39.38
C ALA A 585 -28.33 23.98 40.04
N ARG A 586 -29.15 23.50 40.98
CA ARG A 586 -30.12 24.32 41.72
C ARG A 586 -29.43 25.41 42.54
N LYS A 587 -28.36 25.07 43.26
CA LYS A 587 -27.61 26.02 44.09
C LYS A 587 -26.89 27.07 43.23
N ILE A 588 -26.28 26.69 42.10
CA ILE A 588 -25.67 27.63 41.15
C ILE A 588 -26.72 28.62 40.63
N TRP A 589 -27.88 28.11 40.21
CA TRP A 589 -28.97 28.95 39.71
C TRP A 589 -29.45 29.95 40.76
N LYS A 590 -29.70 29.49 41.99
CA LYS A 590 -30.25 30.32 43.07
C LYS A 590 -29.25 31.34 43.63
N GLN A 591 -27.95 31.02 43.65
CA GLN A 591 -26.93 31.84 44.31
C GLN A 591 -26.15 32.74 43.34
N GLU A 592 -25.91 32.31 42.10
CA GLU A 592 -25.04 33.02 41.15
C GLU A 592 -25.74 33.39 39.83
N GLY A 593 -26.94 32.87 39.59
CA GLY A 593 -27.74 33.14 38.38
C GLY A 593 -27.24 32.43 37.12
N PHE A 594 -27.97 32.61 36.02
CA PHE A 594 -27.76 31.88 34.77
C PHE A 594 -26.38 32.09 34.12
N ARG A 595 -25.80 33.30 34.24
CA ARG A 595 -24.48 33.62 33.67
C ARG A 595 -23.36 32.80 34.28
N ALA A 596 -23.53 32.26 35.49
CA ALA A 596 -22.53 31.43 36.16
C ALA A 596 -22.25 30.11 35.41
N PHE A 597 -23.24 29.56 34.70
CA PHE A 597 -23.11 28.32 33.92
C PHE A 597 -22.20 28.47 32.69
N PHE A 598 -21.93 29.70 32.23
CA PHE A 598 -21.09 29.96 31.06
C PHE A 598 -19.71 30.54 31.44
N LYS A 599 -19.37 30.58 32.74
CA LYS A 599 -18.04 30.99 33.20
C LYS A 599 -16.95 30.11 32.57
N GLY A 600 -15.93 30.74 31.99
CA GLY A 600 -14.86 30.04 31.28
C GLY A 600 -15.20 29.53 29.88
N GLY A 601 -16.41 29.81 29.35
CA GLY A 601 -16.82 29.42 28.00
C GLY A 601 -15.89 29.90 26.88
N PRO A 602 -15.54 31.21 26.80
CA PRO A 602 -14.61 31.70 25.79
C PRO A 602 -13.20 31.07 25.89
N ALA A 603 -12.70 30.85 27.11
CA ALA A 603 -11.42 30.17 27.31
C ALA A 603 -11.47 28.70 26.83
N ARG A 604 -12.62 28.04 26.95
CA ARG A 604 -12.84 26.70 26.42
C ARG A 604 -12.81 26.65 24.90
N ILE A 605 -13.42 27.62 24.21
CA ILE A 605 -13.40 27.71 22.75
C ILE A 605 -12.00 28.04 22.25
N LEU A 606 -11.36 29.04 22.86
CA LEU A 606 -10.01 29.48 22.51
C LEU A 606 -8.96 28.38 22.72
N ARG A 607 -9.20 27.44 23.64
CA ARG A 607 -8.32 26.29 23.85
C ARG A 607 -8.34 25.31 22.66
N SER A 608 -9.49 25.08 22.04
CA SER A 608 -9.66 23.98 21.07
C SER A 608 -8.83 24.17 19.81
N SER A 609 -8.90 25.33 19.14
CA SER A 609 -8.23 25.54 17.84
C SER A 609 -6.68 25.49 17.91
N PRO A 610 -6.01 26.17 18.86
CA PRO A 610 -4.55 26.09 18.98
C PRO A 610 -4.05 24.69 19.32
N GLN A 611 -4.81 23.93 20.10
CA GLN A 611 -4.40 22.58 20.53
C GLN A 611 -4.26 21.65 19.32
N PHE A 612 -5.18 21.73 18.36
CA PHE A 612 -5.09 20.97 17.12
C PHE A 612 -3.93 21.43 16.23
N GLY A 613 -3.70 22.74 16.11
CA GLY A 613 -2.57 23.28 15.34
C GLY A 613 -1.20 22.83 15.85
N PHE A 614 -0.97 22.90 17.17
CA PHE A 614 0.28 22.43 17.77
C PHE A 614 0.45 20.91 17.72
N THR A 615 -0.64 20.15 17.87
CA THR A 615 -0.61 18.69 17.72
C THR A 615 -0.13 18.31 16.34
N LEU A 616 -0.69 18.95 15.31
CA LEU A 616 -0.32 18.67 13.93
C LEU A 616 1.12 19.07 13.62
N ALA A 617 1.53 20.28 13.99
CA ALA A 617 2.91 20.72 13.74
C ALA A 617 3.92 19.76 14.40
N ALA A 618 3.61 19.26 15.59
CA ALA A 618 4.41 18.22 16.22
C ALA A 618 4.35 16.89 15.47
N TYR A 619 3.19 16.46 14.99
CA TYR A 619 3.06 15.23 14.20
C TYR A 619 3.90 15.29 12.93
N GLU A 620 3.83 16.40 12.17
CA GLU A 620 4.59 16.56 10.92
C GLU A 620 6.11 16.58 11.16
N VAL A 621 6.55 17.21 12.25
CA VAL A 621 7.98 17.20 12.63
C VAL A 621 8.40 15.80 13.08
N LEU A 622 7.58 15.12 13.87
CA LEU A 622 7.87 13.78 14.37
C LEU A 622 7.86 12.72 13.26
N SER A 623 6.93 12.81 12.31
CA SER A 623 6.85 11.90 11.16
C SER A 623 8.04 12.07 10.21
N LYS A 624 8.57 13.30 10.07
CA LYS A 624 9.79 13.56 9.28
C LYS A 624 11.07 13.09 9.99
N LEU A 625 11.11 13.16 11.32
CA LEU A 625 12.28 12.79 12.11
C LEU A 625 12.39 11.29 12.37
N LEU A 626 11.27 10.58 12.40
CA LEU A 626 11.18 9.14 12.65
C LEU A 626 10.39 8.45 11.52
N PRO A 627 10.94 8.37 10.29
CA PRO A 627 10.33 7.58 9.23
C PRO A 627 10.48 6.08 9.53
N PHE A 628 9.44 5.28 9.27
CA PHE A 628 9.47 3.83 9.45
C PHE A 628 8.85 3.14 8.23
N GLY A 629 9.70 2.56 7.37
CA GLY A 629 9.29 2.05 6.05
C GLY A 629 9.57 3.06 4.92
N ASP A 630 9.58 2.60 3.67
CA ASP A 630 9.70 3.45 2.48
C ASP A 630 8.45 4.32 2.31
N ASP A 631 8.33 5.34 3.14
CA ASP A 631 7.21 6.28 3.17
C ASP A 631 7.43 7.40 2.14
N GLU A 632 7.19 7.12 0.86
CA GLU A 632 6.87 8.17 -0.12
C GLU A 632 5.35 8.45 -0.23
N HIS A 633 4.54 7.75 0.57
CA HIS A 633 3.14 8.07 0.73
C HIS A 633 2.79 8.01 2.22
N ASP A 634 2.75 9.16 2.92
CA ASP A 634 1.67 9.51 3.86
C ASP A 634 1.98 10.72 4.76
N ALA A 635 1.96 11.91 4.16
CA ALA A 635 1.72 13.15 4.91
C ALA A 635 0.21 13.45 5.06
N HIS A 636 -0.67 12.44 5.23
CA HIS A 636 -2.12 12.69 5.27
C HIS A 636 -2.97 11.84 6.23
N HIS A 637 -2.36 11.01 7.09
CA HIS A 637 -3.11 10.16 8.02
C HIS A 637 -2.97 10.58 9.50
N ALA A 638 -3.37 11.82 9.82
CA ALA A 638 -3.73 12.23 11.18
C ALA A 638 -5.22 12.60 11.22
N GLY A 639 -6.09 11.66 10.82
CA GLY A 639 -7.53 11.93 10.75
C GLY A 639 -8.38 10.91 10.00
N ALA A 640 -7.95 9.66 9.84
CA ALA A 640 -8.74 8.51 9.43
C ALA A 640 -7.76 7.36 9.17
N THR A 641 -7.84 6.26 9.92
CA THR A 641 -7.41 4.90 9.49
C THR A 641 -7.53 3.90 10.64
N ALA A 642 -8.43 2.91 10.49
CA ALA A 642 -8.26 1.52 10.91
C ALA A 642 -9.48 0.69 10.49
N ALA A 643 -9.56 0.36 9.20
CA ALA A 643 -10.35 -0.77 8.71
C ALA A 643 -9.59 -1.36 7.52
N GLY A 644 -8.54 -2.13 7.81
CA GLY A 644 -7.86 -2.95 6.83
C GLY A 644 -8.79 -4.07 6.39
N LYS A 645 -9.30 -3.98 5.16
CA LYS A 645 -9.65 -5.17 4.39
C LYS A 645 -8.36 -5.65 3.72
N THR A 646 -7.97 -6.88 4.00
CA THR A 646 -7.06 -7.64 3.15
C THR A 646 -7.79 -7.91 1.84
N GLU A 647 -7.47 -7.16 0.79
CA GLU A 647 -7.79 -7.58 -0.57
C GLU A 647 -6.73 -8.61 -1.02
N PRO A 648 -7.15 -9.73 -1.61
CA PRO A 648 -6.23 -10.68 -2.23
C PRO A 648 -5.39 -9.96 -3.29
N GLY A 649 -4.08 -10.23 -3.26
CA GLY A 649 -3.13 -9.66 -4.21
C GLY A 649 -3.38 -10.23 -5.59
N VAL A 650 -4.12 -9.49 -6.42
CA VAL A 650 -4.31 -9.81 -7.82
C VAL A 650 -4.10 -8.55 -8.63
N GLY A 651 -3.05 -8.61 -9.47
CA GLY A 651 -2.64 -7.80 -10.63
C GLY A 651 -1.93 -6.47 -10.40
N LEU A 652 -1.67 -5.78 -11.51
CA LEU A 652 -0.65 -4.72 -11.75
C LEU A 652 -0.46 -3.72 -10.61
N ARG A 653 0.18 -4.15 -9.52
CA ARG A 653 0.98 -3.26 -8.69
C ARG A 653 2.22 -2.96 -9.50
N GLU A 654 2.66 -1.70 -9.50
CA GLU A 654 4.02 -1.37 -9.95
C GLU A 654 4.95 -2.42 -9.37
N ALA A 655 5.68 -3.10 -10.25
CA ALA A 655 6.50 -4.22 -9.83
C ALA A 655 7.50 -3.67 -8.81
N LYS A 656 7.38 -4.14 -7.57
CA LYS A 656 8.21 -3.69 -6.44
C LYS A 656 9.68 -4.07 -6.60
N ALA A 657 9.96 -4.99 -7.51
CA ALA A 657 11.30 -5.44 -7.80
C ALA A 657 12.12 -4.31 -8.47
N PRO A 658 13.44 -4.24 -8.23
CA PRO A 658 14.30 -3.24 -8.84
C PRO A 658 14.16 -3.21 -10.37
N LEU A 659 14.07 -2.00 -10.94
CA LEU A 659 13.94 -1.81 -12.40
C LEU A 659 15.01 -2.56 -13.23
N PRO A 660 16.30 -2.61 -12.81
CA PRO A 660 17.32 -3.40 -13.52
C PRO A 660 17.00 -4.91 -13.58
N TYR A 661 16.45 -5.48 -12.52
CA TYR A 661 16.01 -6.89 -12.50
C TYR A 661 14.83 -7.10 -13.44
N LEU A 662 13.85 -6.20 -13.43
CA LEU A 662 12.69 -6.28 -14.33
C LEU A 662 13.08 -6.23 -15.80
N ARG A 663 14.04 -5.37 -16.15
CA ARG A 663 14.58 -5.27 -17.52
C ARG A 663 15.37 -6.51 -17.92
N SER A 664 16.19 -7.06 -17.02
CA SER A 664 16.89 -8.32 -17.24
C SER A 664 15.92 -9.49 -17.45
N ARG A 665 14.86 -9.57 -16.63
CA ARG A 665 13.78 -10.55 -16.78
C ARG A 665 13.04 -10.40 -18.11
N ASN A 666 12.72 -9.18 -18.51
CA ASN A 666 12.01 -8.92 -19.76
C ASN A 666 12.88 -9.21 -20.99
N ALA A 667 14.18 -8.91 -20.95
CA ALA A 667 15.14 -9.32 -21.99
C ALA A 667 15.13 -10.85 -22.15
N LEU A 668 15.17 -11.57 -21.03
CA LEU A 668 15.13 -13.03 -21.03
C LEU A 668 13.79 -13.56 -21.56
N LYS A 669 12.65 -12.92 -21.28
CA LYS A 669 11.35 -13.28 -21.90
C LYS A 669 11.39 -13.16 -23.43
N ILE A 670 12.01 -12.11 -23.98
CA ILE A 670 12.18 -11.95 -25.44
C ILE A 670 13.04 -13.10 -26.00
N LEU A 671 14.06 -13.54 -25.26
CA LEU A 671 14.87 -14.69 -25.68
C LEU A 671 14.10 -16.02 -25.57
N LEU A 672 13.27 -16.20 -24.55
CA LEU A 672 12.43 -17.39 -24.39
C LEU A 672 11.31 -17.48 -25.44
N ASP A 673 10.92 -16.36 -26.05
CA ASP A 673 10.04 -16.34 -27.22
C ASP A 673 10.69 -16.99 -28.46
N LEU A 674 12.02 -17.07 -28.53
CA LEU A 674 12.72 -17.86 -29.55
C LEU A 674 12.61 -19.34 -29.27
N ASP A 675 12.94 -19.77 -28.05
CA ASP A 675 12.83 -21.14 -27.58
C ASP A 675 12.91 -21.16 -26.04
N ASN A 676 12.10 -22.00 -25.38
CA ASN A 676 12.10 -22.07 -23.91
C ASN A 676 13.41 -22.59 -23.30
N SER A 677 14.32 -23.12 -24.12
CA SER A 677 15.61 -23.68 -23.70
C SER A 677 16.74 -22.65 -23.64
N PHE A 678 16.51 -21.40 -24.08
CA PHE A 678 17.50 -20.33 -23.95
C PHE A 678 17.94 -20.17 -22.49
N GLY A 679 19.26 -20.17 -22.28
CA GLY A 679 19.89 -20.06 -20.95
C GLY A 679 19.83 -21.33 -20.09
N ARG A 680 19.24 -22.45 -20.54
CA ARG A 680 19.27 -23.70 -19.77
C ARG A 680 20.65 -24.37 -19.88
N VAL A 681 21.17 -24.86 -18.76
CA VAL A 681 22.39 -25.67 -18.74
C VAL A 681 22.14 -26.95 -19.54
N LYS A 682 22.91 -27.17 -20.61
CA LYS A 682 22.79 -28.37 -21.44
C LYS A 682 23.35 -29.57 -20.69
N VAL A 683 22.50 -30.53 -20.35
CA VAL A 683 22.94 -31.81 -19.80
C VAL A 683 23.71 -32.55 -20.90
N PRO A 684 24.95 -33.03 -20.64
CA PRO A 684 25.69 -33.86 -21.58
C PRO A 684 24.86 -35.10 -21.97
N ALA A 685 24.87 -35.47 -23.25
CA ALA A 685 24.05 -36.55 -23.81
C ALA A 685 24.18 -37.91 -23.09
N SER A 686 25.24 -38.10 -22.31
CA SER A 686 25.51 -39.33 -21.54
C SER A 686 24.67 -39.50 -20.26
N LEU A 687 23.96 -38.46 -19.79
CA LEU A 687 23.29 -38.47 -18.47
C LEU A 687 21.75 -38.49 -18.52
N GLU A 688 21.12 -38.29 -19.69
CA GLU A 688 19.65 -38.27 -19.81
C GLU A 688 19.02 -39.66 -19.97
N GLY A 689 19.80 -40.69 -20.34
CA GLY A 689 19.31 -42.06 -20.52
C GLY A 689 18.84 -42.77 -19.25
N SER A 690 19.05 -42.17 -18.07
CA SER A 690 18.79 -42.78 -16.76
C SER A 690 17.56 -42.25 -16.01
N ARG A 691 16.72 -41.38 -16.60
CA ARG A 691 15.53 -40.82 -15.93
C ARG A 691 14.17 -41.36 -16.36
N PHE A 692 14.11 -42.38 -17.20
CA PHE A 692 12.91 -43.20 -17.35
C PHE A 692 12.97 -44.35 -16.33
N PHE A 693 12.51 -44.12 -15.09
CA PHE A 693 11.96 -45.11 -14.13
C PHE A 693 11.99 -44.50 -12.72
N SER A 694 11.00 -43.67 -12.40
CA SER A 694 10.47 -43.55 -11.03
C SER A 694 9.20 -42.71 -11.05
N LYS A 695 8.07 -43.42 -11.20
CA LYS A 695 6.67 -43.13 -10.86
C LYS A 695 6.15 -41.69 -10.92
#